data_AF-A0A818JCG0-F1
#
_entry.id   AF-A0A818JCG0-F1
#
_cell.length_a   1.000
_cell.length_b   1.000
_cell.length_c   1.000
_cell.angle_alpha   90.00
_cell.angle_beta   90.00
_cell.angle_gamma   90.00
#
_symmetry.space_group_name_H-M   'P 1'
#
loop_
_entity.id
_entity.type
_entity.pdbx_description
1 polymer ?
#
loop_
_entity_poly.entity_id
_entity_poly.type
_entity_poly.pdbx_seq_one_letter_code
_entity_poly.pdbx_strand_id
1 'polypeptide(L)'
;MAKYDIICLLGNDGCRKTSICELINSKKAVIHNNNIIAIERGNELANDYGIDPTIIDKLILEYTFDKENFDKIQLPNETINGQKIYWIILDCQVDTLLKRIQTRSKKSIWETQKALNYYQQRFRHLSAHFGIPFIDTTQQTIPQICTQVLDVIEIYSNYYQYYRQIGTQLLHYNIIQECDIENQLYKIINIYDINQIKDLPEYEEEFDNIDKKKLYIRWYLNNYEIIQEENLLRIGEYELLINGPILKLITEGESKKIYKDISGNPFTKHLAFIILKSTIYSHSMQITGEINNLGSVRACGSQLFLEMMWRNDLKHSYRSINSNGIIISDFIDEITPIEVIVKRYCEGTDKNSFYDILNNENIVLTNGNGEYLSGPYVRLDWRNPNHISPTTKIALTKNIYYYIYEQAIGKEDFFKKILVNPKYAISVGDKNITEDLLNDVINIKQTKLSVLKMFMIIQSYFSRVNLLIKDVCFMLNKSGEQFWSEINQDCMRITMIDNNQNKFDKDIWRTGGSSSREQILNKWNDFNKIFMEYFMKNKFHQTELLNNNYYFYKQEIQQLLNNTKLKIPSNLKSLWLNIQGKNPRRVIVTMDMFNGQPVLVKSSRVCEIHNNGDYEQAMKYLSIFPDILVVDLNGAFGELNTKNREIIKKLAQKHYVHTGGGLRSLNDIDEMLKSGIRRCALASADDELIEKIAKNRLIIEVSINEENEVLIHGRRTNTHINIITRINQLIQIGVNVISITFVQTEGHLSGIPRQQIHDLILQIPSNIEKIYIGGGISTLEDLEYLWSYPRIIPLLGSAIWKNKLTIGSIYNSMIHFDENGIVPAIIQDKNGIVKGLCYMNRESIEETCQERKLYRYSRKLQRLIMKGETSGDIQHIIQISLDCDGDTILITVDSKNPFCHTGHHSCFNLQTSIKANFGTLADHIKSKIDSDSYSGKIQRNPQLALAKIMEEFWEVVAGHEDNQISECSDLFVHLIMYLNGMGITIEDISNELNSRRWKEKQNDNQDITEQITKEIIIGITTSKYTEKTDRFAEEELGIKITRHTNRNFQVNGEIIDENKFSKYFGNESNMKLSFHSSKPKDMIWLLASKRVTHIISFEPVVKNYPKVYSVIHQIIDPTICLALLCRKGAIIEPEKWTCDNKSLIASEHVCQVTKFFEQVNINHHTYHLDKVTGSSEGFLSNTSKYLLADAIVESGKTAQENNLEIWKIIVPRGQIHIGLYGCLN
;
A
#
# COMPACT_ATOMS: atom_id res chain seq x y z
N MET A 1 24.91 35.11 -28.36
CA MET A 1 23.85 34.51 -27.54
C MET A 1 23.30 35.58 -26.61
N ALA A 2 21.99 35.72 -26.47
CA ALA A 2 21.43 36.61 -25.45
C ALA A 2 21.95 36.16 -24.07
N LYS A 3 22.30 37.11 -23.19
CA LYS A 3 22.80 36.79 -21.84
C LYS A 3 21.61 36.37 -20.99
N TYR A 4 21.52 35.09 -20.66
CA TYR A 4 20.53 34.55 -19.74
C TYR A 4 21.20 34.25 -18.40
N ASP A 5 20.57 34.60 -17.29
CA ASP A 5 20.92 34.02 -16.01
C ASP A 5 20.33 32.61 -15.91
N ILE A 6 20.99 31.71 -15.18
CA ILE A 6 20.71 30.28 -15.21
C ILE A 6 20.19 29.82 -13.85
N ILE A 7 19.07 29.09 -13.82
CA ILE A 7 18.54 28.41 -12.63
C ILE A 7 18.86 26.92 -12.74
N CYS A 8 19.60 26.39 -11.77
CA CYS A 8 19.89 24.97 -11.65
C CYS A 8 18.98 24.35 -10.57
N LEU A 9 17.98 23.57 -11.00
CA LEU A 9 17.07 22.85 -10.10
C LEU A 9 17.66 21.49 -9.70
N LEU A 10 17.79 21.28 -8.39
CA LEU A 10 18.36 20.10 -7.74
C LEU A 10 17.35 19.43 -6.81
N GLY A 11 17.75 18.35 -6.15
CA GLY A 11 16.97 17.70 -5.10
C GLY A 11 16.13 16.51 -5.57
N ASN A 12 15.39 15.89 -4.65
CA ASN A 12 14.64 14.66 -4.90
C ASN A 12 13.18 14.81 -4.48
N ASP A 13 12.46 15.69 -5.16
CA ASP A 13 11.05 16.01 -4.90
C ASP A 13 10.04 15.17 -5.70
N GLY A 14 10.50 14.36 -6.66
CA GLY A 14 9.66 13.50 -7.49
C GLY A 14 8.74 14.26 -8.46
N CYS A 15 8.63 15.58 -8.34
CA CYS A 15 8.03 16.44 -9.34
C CYS A 15 8.88 16.36 -10.61
N ARG A 16 8.23 16.27 -11.77
CA ARG A 16 8.90 16.26 -13.08
C ARG A 16 9.62 17.60 -13.26
N LYS A 17 10.84 17.75 -12.74
CA LYS A 17 11.66 18.96 -12.81
C LYS A 17 11.84 19.45 -14.25
N THR A 18 11.81 18.53 -15.23
CA THR A 18 11.70 18.84 -16.66
C THR A 18 10.53 19.77 -16.94
N SER A 19 9.33 19.43 -16.45
CA SER A 19 8.12 20.24 -16.62
C SER A 19 8.18 21.58 -15.87
N ILE A 20 8.90 21.65 -14.75
CA ILE A 20 9.17 22.92 -14.05
C ILE A 20 10.07 23.80 -14.92
N CYS A 21 11.17 23.24 -15.45
CA CYS A 21 12.09 23.94 -16.33
C CYS A 21 11.38 24.43 -17.60
N GLU A 22 10.61 23.56 -18.26
CA GLU A 22 9.79 23.90 -19.43
C GLU A 22 8.84 25.07 -19.15
N LEU A 23 8.15 25.04 -18.02
CA LEU A 23 7.20 26.09 -17.66
C LEU A 23 7.91 27.43 -17.39
N ILE A 24 9.04 27.43 -16.66
CA ILE A 24 9.84 28.65 -16.42
C ILE A 24 10.38 29.20 -17.74
N ASN A 25 10.95 28.34 -18.59
CA ASN A 25 11.55 28.73 -19.87
C ASN A 25 10.51 29.25 -20.87
N SER A 26 9.31 28.64 -20.90
CA SER A 26 8.22 29.08 -21.78
C SER A 26 7.68 30.48 -21.43
N LYS A 27 7.71 30.85 -20.14
CA LYS A 27 7.23 32.15 -19.66
C LYS A 27 8.16 33.31 -19.99
N LYS A 28 9.39 33.06 -20.45
CA LYS A 28 10.44 34.08 -20.68
C LYS A 28 10.58 35.02 -19.48
N ALA A 29 10.66 34.45 -18.28
CA ALA A 29 10.77 35.22 -17.05
C ALA A 29 12.01 36.13 -17.07
N VAL A 30 11.83 37.34 -16.55
CA VAL A 30 12.88 38.36 -16.43
C VAL A 30 13.04 38.71 -14.95
N ILE A 31 14.27 38.62 -14.43
CA ILE A 31 14.62 39.10 -13.09
C ILE A 31 15.77 40.11 -13.25
N HIS A 32 15.64 41.27 -12.60
CA HIS A 32 16.63 42.38 -12.66
C HIS A 32 17.12 42.71 -14.09
N ASN A 33 16.21 42.75 -15.08
CA ASN A 33 16.46 43.04 -16.49
C ASN A 33 17.25 41.98 -17.29
N ASN A 34 17.52 40.80 -16.71
CA ASN A 34 18.09 39.66 -17.41
C ASN A 34 17.01 38.61 -17.67
N ASN A 35 17.03 38.02 -18.87
CA ASN A 35 16.22 36.84 -19.14
C ASN A 35 16.76 35.63 -18.37
N ILE A 36 15.91 34.67 -18.06
CA ILE A 36 16.29 33.50 -17.27
C ILE A 36 16.07 32.22 -18.04
N ILE A 37 16.95 31.24 -17.81
CA ILE A 37 16.79 29.87 -18.25
C ILE A 37 16.92 28.91 -17.07
N ALA A 38 15.96 28.00 -16.91
CA ALA A 38 15.98 26.93 -15.93
C ALA A 38 16.44 25.62 -16.56
N ILE A 39 17.36 24.94 -15.86
CA ILE A 39 17.93 23.65 -16.21
C ILE A 39 17.88 22.70 -15.02
N GLU A 40 17.89 21.40 -15.31
CA GLU A 40 17.98 20.34 -14.31
C GLU A 40 19.08 19.34 -14.69
N ARG A 41 19.32 18.37 -13.79
CA ARG A 41 20.20 17.24 -14.06
C ARG A 41 19.75 16.48 -15.32
N GLY A 42 20.67 16.31 -16.27
CA GLY A 42 20.44 15.55 -17.50
C GLY A 42 19.83 16.36 -18.66
N ASN A 43 19.59 17.66 -18.47
CA ASN A 43 19.19 18.55 -19.56
C ASN A 43 20.38 18.82 -20.49
N GLU A 44 20.25 18.57 -21.79
CA GLU A 44 21.32 18.79 -22.78
C GLU A 44 21.80 20.25 -22.81
N LEU A 45 20.91 21.20 -22.50
CA LEU A 45 21.24 22.63 -22.41
C LEU A 45 22.32 22.92 -21.36
N ALA A 46 22.50 22.07 -20.34
CA ALA A 46 23.55 22.29 -19.34
C ALA A 46 24.96 22.34 -19.96
N ASN A 47 25.21 21.54 -21.01
CA ASN A 47 26.48 21.51 -21.71
C ASN A 47 26.75 22.81 -22.49
N ASP A 48 25.70 23.39 -23.09
CA ASP A 48 25.79 24.63 -23.87
C ASP A 48 26.22 25.83 -23.01
N TYR A 49 25.94 25.78 -21.70
CA TYR A 49 26.33 26.80 -20.72
C TYR A 49 27.53 26.38 -19.86
N GLY A 50 28.21 25.26 -20.17
CA GLY A 50 29.42 24.82 -19.47
C GLY A 50 29.20 24.35 -18.03
N ILE A 51 28.00 23.88 -17.69
CA ILE A 51 27.65 23.40 -16.35
C ILE A 51 27.81 21.88 -16.30
N ASP A 52 28.65 21.36 -15.40
CA ASP A 52 28.79 19.90 -15.17
C ASP A 52 27.52 19.38 -14.46
N PRO A 53 26.65 18.59 -15.14
CA PRO A 53 25.41 18.11 -14.55
C PRO A 53 25.63 17.04 -13.47
N THR A 54 26.85 16.53 -13.30
CA THR A 54 27.22 15.49 -12.31
C THR A 54 27.85 16.04 -11.03
N ILE A 55 28.15 17.34 -10.98
CA ILE A 55 28.88 17.95 -9.86
C ILE A 55 28.17 17.74 -8.53
N ILE A 56 26.85 17.84 -8.49
CA ILE A 56 26.06 17.66 -7.28
C ILE A 56 26.10 16.21 -6.79
N ASP A 57 26.15 15.23 -7.68
CA ASP A 57 26.30 13.83 -7.28
C ASP A 57 27.68 13.60 -6.63
N LYS A 58 28.73 14.22 -7.17
CA LYS A 58 30.08 14.18 -6.57
C LYS A 58 30.08 14.81 -5.18
N LEU A 59 29.49 16.01 -5.04
CA LEU A 59 29.34 16.70 -3.74
C LEU A 59 28.61 15.82 -2.73
N ILE A 60 27.46 15.25 -3.10
CA ILE A 60 26.67 14.38 -2.22
C ILE A 60 27.46 13.14 -1.80
N LEU A 61 28.36 12.62 -2.63
CA LEU A 61 29.06 11.37 -2.36
C LEU A 61 30.42 11.54 -1.66
N GLU A 62 31.03 12.72 -1.71
CA GLU A 62 32.42 12.92 -1.26
C GLU A 62 32.54 13.78 0.01
N TYR A 63 31.52 14.59 0.31
CA TYR A 63 31.61 15.67 1.28
C TYR A 63 32.00 15.26 2.72
N THR A 64 31.77 14.02 3.17
CA THR A 64 32.01 13.65 4.57
C THR A 64 33.40 13.07 4.84
N PHE A 65 34.20 12.81 3.81
CA PHE A 65 35.25 11.78 3.91
C PHE A 65 36.69 12.28 3.85
N ASP A 66 36.90 13.58 3.67
CA ASP A 66 38.25 14.12 3.48
C ASP A 66 38.44 15.48 4.17
N LYS A 67 39.07 15.47 5.35
CA LYS A 67 39.35 16.67 6.15
C LYS A 67 40.30 17.67 5.46
N GLU A 68 41.17 17.21 4.54
CA GLU A 68 42.10 18.07 3.80
C GLU A 68 41.49 18.63 2.49
N ASN A 69 40.47 17.97 1.95
CA ASN A 69 39.68 18.43 0.80
C ASN A 69 38.33 19.06 1.19
N PHE A 70 37.92 19.03 2.47
CA PHE A 70 36.69 19.67 2.98
C PHE A 70 36.56 21.12 2.52
N ASP A 71 37.69 21.86 2.53
CA ASP A 71 37.76 23.26 2.11
C ASP A 71 38.07 23.43 0.59
N LYS A 72 38.41 22.33 -0.11
CA LYS A 72 38.69 22.34 -1.57
C LYS A 72 37.47 21.99 -2.42
N ILE A 73 36.46 21.36 -1.83
CA ILE A 73 35.20 21.07 -2.49
C ILE A 73 34.41 22.38 -2.62
N GLN A 74 34.49 23.00 -3.79
CA GLN A 74 33.75 24.22 -4.10
C GLN A 74 32.49 23.90 -4.92
N LEU A 75 31.41 24.62 -4.63
CA LEU A 75 30.27 24.70 -5.56
C LEU A 75 30.77 25.30 -6.91
N PRO A 76 30.22 24.94 -8.07
CA PRO A 76 30.69 25.47 -9.36
C PRO A 76 30.60 26.99 -9.44
N ASN A 77 31.40 27.58 -10.35
CA ASN A 77 31.50 29.03 -10.56
C ASN A 77 30.13 29.71 -10.64
N GLU A 78 29.96 30.77 -9.85
CA GLU A 78 28.73 31.57 -9.73
C GLU A 78 28.41 32.38 -10.99
N THR A 79 29.41 32.51 -11.86
CA THR A 79 29.25 33.06 -13.18
C THR A 79 30.00 32.24 -14.20
N ILE A 80 29.32 31.91 -15.30
CA ILE A 80 29.97 31.36 -16.49
C ILE A 80 29.77 32.38 -17.60
N ASN A 81 30.85 32.82 -18.24
CA ASN A 81 30.82 33.80 -19.33
C ASN A 81 30.04 35.11 -19.00
N GLY A 82 30.03 35.52 -17.72
CA GLY A 82 29.36 36.74 -17.24
C GLY A 82 27.85 36.62 -16.99
N GLN A 83 27.30 35.39 -16.96
CA GLN A 83 25.91 35.08 -16.60
C GLN A 83 25.84 34.50 -15.19
N LYS A 84 24.85 34.87 -14.37
CA LYS A 84 24.73 34.35 -12.99
C LYS A 84 24.10 32.97 -12.95
N ILE A 85 24.53 32.14 -11.99
CA ILE A 85 23.98 30.80 -11.75
C ILE A 85 23.29 30.75 -10.38
N TYR A 86 22.03 30.35 -10.38
CA TYR A 86 21.14 30.20 -9.23
C TYR A 86 20.89 28.73 -8.94
N TRP A 87 21.53 28.19 -7.91
CA TRP A 87 21.32 26.81 -7.46
C TRP A 87 20.11 26.75 -6.53
N ILE A 88 19.17 25.81 -6.75
CA ILE A 88 17.97 25.65 -5.91
C ILE A 88 17.74 24.16 -5.64
N ILE A 89 17.50 23.81 -4.38
CA ILE A 89 17.14 22.45 -3.97
C ILE A 89 15.63 22.36 -3.80
N LEU A 90 15.00 21.48 -4.59
CA LEU A 90 13.60 21.11 -4.45
C LEU A 90 13.51 19.76 -3.75
N ASP A 91 12.77 19.70 -2.64
CA ASP A 91 12.64 18.47 -1.86
C ASP A 91 11.21 18.33 -1.31
N CYS A 92 10.86 17.17 -0.78
CA CYS A 92 9.57 16.96 -0.12
C CYS A 92 9.65 15.85 0.93
N GLN A 93 8.60 15.70 1.72
CA GLN A 93 8.46 14.55 2.61
C GLN A 93 8.51 13.24 1.82
N VAL A 94 9.21 12.25 2.35
CA VAL A 94 9.50 11.01 1.62
C VAL A 94 8.24 10.21 1.28
N ASP A 95 7.19 10.28 2.11
CA ASP A 95 5.88 9.68 1.78
C ASP A 95 5.25 10.29 0.52
N THR A 96 5.41 11.61 0.35
CA THR A 96 4.95 12.31 -0.85
C THR A 96 5.82 11.96 -2.05
N LEU A 97 7.13 11.90 -1.84
CA LEU A 97 8.09 11.48 -2.86
C LEU A 97 7.75 10.09 -3.40
N LEU A 98 7.54 9.12 -2.50
CA LEU A 98 7.11 7.76 -2.83
C LEU A 98 5.82 7.75 -3.67
N LYS A 99 4.81 8.53 -3.29
CA LYS A 99 3.56 8.66 -4.06
C LYS A 99 3.80 9.23 -5.46
N ARG A 100 4.67 10.24 -5.59
CA ARG A 100 5.00 10.86 -6.89
C ARG A 100 5.75 9.92 -7.82
N ILE A 101 6.61 9.03 -7.29
CA ILE A 101 7.37 8.08 -8.10
C ILE A 101 6.61 6.77 -8.39
N GLN A 102 5.52 6.46 -7.67
CA GLN A 102 4.75 5.22 -7.84
C GLN A 102 4.21 5.04 -9.26
N THR A 103 3.93 6.12 -10.00
CA THR A 103 3.38 6.08 -11.36
C THR A 103 4.45 5.82 -12.44
N ARG A 104 5.73 5.63 -12.09
CA ARG A 104 6.82 5.38 -13.04
C ARG A 104 6.90 3.89 -13.41
N SER A 105 7.12 3.59 -14.69
CA SER A 105 7.14 2.23 -15.24
C SER A 105 8.37 1.41 -14.85
N LYS A 106 9.47 2.05 -14.44
CA LYS A 106 10.71 1.42 -13.94
C LYS A 106 11.18 2.15 -12.69
N LYS A 107 11.45 1.38 -11.63
CA LYS A 107 12.02 1.89 -10.38
C LYS A 107 13.52 1.59 -10.33
N SER A 108 14.31 2.57 -9.91
CA SER A 108 15.76 2.46 -9.74
C SER A 108 16.14 2.08 -8.31
N ILE A 109 17.34 1.53 -8.11
CA ILE A 109 17.92 1.27 -6.78
C ILE A 109 18.03 2.56 -5.93
N TRP A 110 18.15 3.71 -6.61
CA TRP A 110 18.20 5.05 -6.01
C TRP A 110 16.84 5.57 -5.54
N GLU A 111 15.76 4.84 -5.83
CA GLU A 111 14.38 5.22 -5.50
C GLU A 111 13.80 4.35 -4.37
N THR A 112 14.65 3.60 -3.65
CA THR A 112 14.25 2.89 -2.43
C THR A 112 14.06 3.85 -1.27
N GLN A 113 13.14 3.55 -0.33
CA GLN A 113 12.88 4.39 0.85
C GLN A 113 14.18 4.80 1.58
N LYS A 114 15.11 3.84 1.76
CA LYS A 114 16.41 4.08 2.39
C LYS A 114 17.27 5.08 1.61
N ALA A 115 17.32 4.94 0.28
CA ALA A 115 18.03 5.90 -0.58
C ALA A 115 17.41 7.28 -0.47
N LEU A 116 16.07 7.37 -0.63
CA LEU A 116 15.34 8.61 -0.60
C LEU A 116 15.58 9.37 0.71
N ASN A 117 15.48 8.68 1.86
CA ASN A 117 15.78 9.24 3.18
C ASN A 117 17.23 9.75 3.28
N TYR A 118 18.23 8.96 2.85
CA TYR A 118 19.63 9.37 2.88
C TYR A 118 19.87 10.62 2.03
N TYR A 119 19.42 10.61 0.77
CA TYR A 119 19.62 11.72 -0.16
C TYR A 119 18.91 12.99 0.29
N GLN A 120 17.74 12.88 0.90
CA GLN A 120 17.04 14.01 1.52
C GLN A 120 17.95 14.73 2.54
N GLN A 121 18.58 13.97 3.44
CA GLN A 121 19.50 14.55 4.42
C GLN A 121 20.74 15.16 3.77
N ARG A 122 21.27 14.53 2.71
CA ARG A 122 22.42 15.08 1.96
C ARG A 122 22.07 16.39 1.24
N PHE A 123 20.87 16.52 0.68
CA PHE A 123 20.43 17.78 0.07
C PHE A 123 20.26 18.89 1.11
N ARG A 124 19.65 18.58 2.26
CA ARG A 124 19.58 19.52 3.39
C ARG A 124 20.96 19.93 3.89
N HIS A 125 21.89 18.98 3.92
CA HIS A 125 23.27 19.24 4.27
C HIS A 125 23.94 20.20 3.28
N LEU A 126 23.81 19.97 1.97
CA LEU A 126 24.34 20.87 0.96
C LEU A 126 23.70 22.26 1.02
N SER A 127 22.40 22.33 1.28
CA SER A 127 21.69 23.60 1.47
C SER A 127 22.31 24.41 2.62
N ALA A 128 22.45 23.80 3.79
CA ALA A 128 23.04 24.46 4.95
C ALA A 128 24.53 24.78 4.73
N HIS A 129 25.29 23.86 4.15
CA HIS A 129 26.73 24.01 4.00
C HIS A 129 27.12 25.05 2.95
N PHE A 130 26.44 25.09 1.80
CA PHE A 130 26.80 25.98 0.70
C PHE A 130 25.89 27.20 0.57
N GLY A 131 24.87 27.34 1.41
CA GLY A 131 23.89 28.43 1.34
C GLY A 131 23.02 28.33 0.10
N ILE A 132 22.54 27.12 -0.22
CA ILE A 132 21.67 26.87 -1.38
C ILE A 132 20.21 26.93 -0.92
N PRO A 133 19.36 27.77 -1.52
CA PRO A 133 17.94 27.83 -1.18
C PRO A 133 17.26 26.47 -1.26
N PHE A 134 16.44 26.18 -0.25
CA PHE A 134 15.69 24.93 -0.13
C PHE A 134 14.19 25.22 -0.20
N ILE A 135 13.48 24.54 -1.09
CA ILE A 135 12.04 24.68 -1.30
C ILE A 135 11.36 23.35 -0.98
N ASP A 136 10.45 23.36 0.00
CA ASP A 136 9.59 22.22 0.33
C ASP A 136 8.38 22.16 -0.62
N THR A 137 8.35 21.14 -1.47
CA THR A 137 7.33 20.95 -2.50
C THR A 137 6.19 20.02 -2.05
N THR A 138 6.16 19.52 -0.80
CA THR A 138 5.30 18.41 -0.35
C THR A 138 3.83 18.52 -0.75
N GLN A 139 3.22 19.70 -0.68
CA GLN A 139 1.81 19.91 -1.02
C GLN A 139 1.61 20.95 -2.11
N GLN A 140 2.56 21.05 -3.04
CA GLN A 140 2.56 22.05 -4.09
C GLN A 140 2.33 21.47 -5.49
N THR A 141 1.63 22.23 -6.32
CA THR A 141 1.49 21.99 -7.76
C THR A 141 2.68 22.56 -8.52
N ILE A 142 2.95 22.08 -9.74
CA ILE A 142 4.03 22.61 -10.60
C ILE A 142 3.97 24.14 -10.78
N PRO A 143 2.80 24.77 -11.04
CA PRO A 143 2.71 26.23 -11.12
C PRO A 143 3.09 26.94 -9.82
N GLN A 144 2.67 26.43 -8.66
CA GLN A 144 3.03 27.00 -7.36
C GLN A 144 4.54 26.91 -7.11
N ILE A 145 5.15 25.77 -7.42
CA ILE A 145 6.60 25.58 -7.30
C ILE A 145 7.34 26.56 -8.21
N CYS A 146 6.87 26.77 -9.45
CA CYS A 146 7.48 27.74 -10.37
C CYS A 146 7.42 29.17 -9.83
N THR A 147 6.27 29.60 -9.29
CA THR A 147 6.14 30.92 -8.66
C THR A 147 7.11 31.05 -7.49
N GLN A 148 7.13 30.07 -6.59
CA GLN A 148 8.02 30.11 -5.43
C GLN A 148 9.51 30.10 -5.82
N VAL A 149 9.89 29.37 -6.87
CA VAL A 149 11.27 29.40 -7.41
C VAL A 149 11.64 30.81 -7.84
N LEU A 150 10.76 31.50 -8.57
CA LEU A 150 11.02 32.87 -9.04
C LEU A 150 11.07 33.87 -7.87
N ASP A 151 10.14 33.77 -6.92
CA ASP A 151 10.12 34.61 -5.71
C ASP A 151 11.40 34.41 -4.88
N VAL A 152 11.83 33.15 -4.72
CA VAL A 152 13.08 32.80 -4.04
C VAL A 152 14.28 33.39 -4.77
N ILE A 153 14.31 33.43 -6.11
CA ILE A 153 15.42 34.03 -6.85
C ILE A 153 15.44 35.55 -6.71
N GLU A 154 14.29 36.20 -6.68
CA GLU A 154 14.21 37.65 -6.44
C GLU A 154 14.75 37.99 -5.04
N ILE A 155 14.27 37.28 -4.01
CA ILE A 155 14.78 37.43 -2.64
C ILE A 155 16.26 37.05 -2.59
N TYR A 156 16.64 35.90 -3.15
CA TYR A 156 18.01 35.42 -3.17
C TYR A 156 18.92 36.36 -3.96
N SER A 157 18.44 37.12 -4.95
CA SER A 157 19.25 38.13 -5.64
C SER A 157 19.51 39.35 -4.76
N ASN A 158 18.52 39.78 -3.97
CA ASN A 158 18.67 40.87 -3.00
C ASN A 158 19.57 40.48 -1.81
N TYR A 159 19.44 39.25 -1.34
CA TYR A 159 20.21 38.70 -0.22
C TYR A 159 21.37 37.81 -0.67
N TYR A 160 21.75 37.87 -1.95
CA TYR A 160 22.65 36.90 -2.60
C TYR A 160 23.99 36.77 -1.90
N GLN A 161 24.67 37.92 -1.76
CA GLN A 161 25.97 37.99 -1.12
C GLN A 161 25.87 37.46 0.31
N TYR A 162 24.80 37.81 1.02
CA TYR A 162 24.59 37.42 2.41
C TYR A 162 24.23 35.96 2.61
N TYR A 163 23.37 35.37 1.77
CA TYR A 163 22.93 33.98 1.92
C TYR A 163 24.02 32.98 1.51
N ARG A 164 24.78 33.29 0.46
CA ARG A 164 26.00 32.52 0.13
C ARG A 164 27.10 32.71 1.16
N GLN A 165 27.26 33.93 1.69
CA GLN A 165 28.09 34.17 2.87
C GLN A 165 27.71 33.23 4.02
N ILE A 166 26.47 32.79 4.17
CA ILE A 166 26.06 31.86 5.24
C ILE A 166 26.68 30.47 5.08
N GLY A 167 26.71 29.94 3.86
CA GLY A 167 27.32 28.65 3.57
C GLY A 167 28.83 28.73 3.44
N THR A 168 29.34 29.56 2.54
CA THR A 168 30.78 29.59 2.21
C THR A 168 31.62 30.46 3.16
N GLN A 169 31.03 31.39 3.93
CA GLN A 169 31.78 32.37 4.73
C GLN A 169 31.47 32.34 6.25
N LEU A 170 30.22 32.13 6.71
CA LEU A 170 29.82 32.04 8.14
C LEU A 170 30.16 30.70 8.78
N LEU A 171 30.68 29.77 7.98
CA LEU A 171 31.49 28.64 8.44
C LEU A 171 32.95 29.07 8.77
N HIS A 172 33.22 30.37 8.86
CA HIS A 172 34.41 30.93 9.49
C HIS A 172 34.03 31.73 10.73
N TYR A 173 34.74 31.43 11.83
CA TYR A 173 34.51 32.04 13.14
C TYR A 173 34.48 33.58 13.10
N ASN A 174 35.38 34.20 12.32
CA ASN A 174 35.48 35.65 12.22
C ASN A 174 34.19 36.31 11.73
N ILE A 175 33.44 35.66 10.85
CA ILE A 175 32.23 36.23 10.26
C ILE A 175 31.04 36.07 11.21
N ILE A 176 30.96 34.96 11.95
CA ILE A 176 29.97 34.87 13.05
C ILE A 176 30.22 36.00 14.06
N GLN A 177 31.48 36.31 14.37
CA GLN A 177 31.82 37.42 15.25
C GLN A 177 31.42 38.79 14.64
N GLU A 178 31.51 38.98 13.33
CA GLU A 178 31.07 40.22 12.68
C GLU A 178 29.53 40.37 12.65
N CYS A 179 28.81 39.26 12.50
CA CYS A 179 27.35 39.21 12.56
C CYS A 179 26.79 39.24 13.98
N ASP A 180 27.61 38.98 15.00
CA ASP A 180 27.20 39.02 16.40
C ASP A 180 26.80 40.43 16.81
N ILE A 181 25.54 40.57 17.22
CA ILE A 181 24.96 41.84 17.64
C ILE A 181 25.75 42.50 18.78
N GLU A 182 26.35 41.70 19.67
CA GLU A 182 27.19 42.22 20.76
C GLU A 182 28.43 42.92 20.24
N ASN A 183 29.10 42.35 19.24
CA ASN A 183 30.29 42.93 18.63
C ASN A 183 29.95 44.15 17.77
N GLN A 184 28.76 44.18 17.14
CA GLN A 184 28.29 45.36 16.42
C GLN A 184 28.01 46.52 17.39
N LEU A 185 27.29 46.26 18.49
CA LEU A 185 27.08 47.24 19.55
C LEU A 185 28.40 47.68 20.20
N TYR A 186 29.36 46.76 20.37
CA TYR A 186 30.69 47.10 20.91
C TYR A 186 31.41 48.18 20.10
N LYS A 187 31.17 48.27 18.78
CA LYS A 187 31.78 49.29 17.93
C LYS A 187 31.13 50.67 18.09
N ILE A 188 29.86 50.75 18.49
CA ILE A 188 29.08 52.00 18.49
C ILE A 188 28.74 52.55 19.89
N ILE A 189 28.63 51.69 20.91
CA ILE A 189 28.28 52.12 22.28
C ILE A 189 29.39 52.98 22.89
N ASN A 190 28.99 54.03 23.62
CA ASN A 190 29.90 54.95 24.30
C ASN A 190 30.39 54.37 25.64
N ILE A 191 31.65 54.65 26.01
CA ILE A 191 32.27 54.13 27.24
C ILE A 191 31.64 54.77 28.50
N TYR A 192 31.04 55.95 28.39
CA TYR A 192 30.44 56.65 29.53
C TYR A 192 29.15 56.01 30.08
N ASP A 193 28.52 55.08 29.36
CA ASP A 193 27.24 54.45 29.74
C ASP A 193 27.38 53.32 30.79
N ILE A 194 28.61 52.96 31.12
CA ILE A 194 28.97 51.78 31.92
C ILE A 194 28.49 51.85 33.39
N ASN A 195 28.13 53.04 33.89
CA ASN A 195 27.64 53.22 35.26
C ASN A 195 26.22 52.66 35.51
N GLN A 196 25.53 52.16 34.48
CA GLN A 196 24.14 51.68 34.58
C GLN A 196 24.02 50.19 34.97
N ILE A 197 25.13 49.45 35.11
CA ILE A 197 25.11 48.03 35.44
C ILE A 197 24.74 47.84 36.92
N LYS A 198 23.68 47.09 37.22
CA LYS A 198 23.15 46.91 38.58
C LYS A 198 23.33 45.52 39.19
N ASP A 199 23.43 44.48 38.36
CA ASP A 199 23.30 43.07 38.79
C ASP A 199 24.57 42.24 38.55
N LEU A 200 25.69 42.67 39.13
CA LEU A 200 26.98 42.01 38.92
C LEU A 200 27.10 40.71 39.75
N PRO A 201 27.92 39.72 39.31
CA PRO A 201 28.09 38.49 40.07
C PRO A 201 28.69 38.75 41.47
N GLU A 202 28.31 37.95 42.46
CA GLU A 202 28.77 38.07 43.86
C GLU A 202 30.31 38.03 44.04
N TYR A 203 31.02 37.51 43.05
CA TYR A 203 32.49 37.39 43.02
C TYR A 203 33.19 38.46 42.17
N GLU A 204 32.49 39.52 41.77
CA GLU A 204 33.07 40.59 40.96
C GLU A 204 34.30 41.22 41.61
N GLU A 205 34.24 41.50 42.92
CA GLU A 205 35.29 42.20 43.67
C GLU A 205 36.65 41.47 43.67
N GLU A 206 36.70 40.21 43.22
CA GLU A 206 37.95 39.44 43.13
C GLU A 206 38.76 39.71 41.85
N PHE A 207 38.23 40.50 40.90
CA PHE A 207 38.86 40.69 39.59
C PHE A 207 38.73 42.12 39.04
N ASP A 208 39.87 42.82 38.92
CA ASP A 208 39.91 44.21 38.44
C ASP A 208 39.95 44.37 36.90
N ASN A 209 40.32 43.32 36.16
CA ASN A 209 40.65 43.38 34.72
C ASN A 209 39.51 42.91 33.79
N ILE A 210 38.28 43.37 34.01
CA ILE A 210 37.13 42.98 33.19
C ILE A 210 36.73 44.11 32.24
N ASP A 211 36.42 43.73 30.99
CA ASP A 211 35.90 44.65 29.99
C ASP A 211 34.46 45.08 30.33
N LYS A 212 34.34 46.18 31.08
CA LYS A 212 33.05 46.72 31.51
C LYS A 212 32.14 47.13 30.36
N LYS A 213 32.69 47.39 29.16
CA LYS A 213 31.89 47.69 27.97
C LYS A 213 31.11 46.45 27.52
N LYS A 214 31.73 45.26 27.55
CA LYS A 214 31.02 43.99 27.26
C LYS A 214 29.92 43.70 28.27
N LEU A 215 30.17 43.96 29.55
CA LEU A 215 29.15 43.82 30.59
C LEU A 215 27.95 44.73 30.29
N TYR A 216 28.18 46.00 29.98
CA TYR A 216 27.11 46.93 29.63
C TYR A 216 26.33 46.49 28.38
N ILE A 217 27.00 46.06 27.31
CA ILE A 217 26.31 45.58 26.09
C ILE A 217 25.39 44.40 26.40
N ARG A 218 25.89 43.41 27.17
CA ARG A 218 25.12 42.23 27.57
C ARG A 218 23.92 42.61 28.43
N TRP A 219 24.10 43.54 29.35
CA TRP A 219 23.02 44.12 30.15
C TRP A 219 21.98 44.80 29.25
N TYR A 220 22.44 45.66 28.34
CA TYR A 220 21.62 46.47 27.47
C TYR A 220 20.72 45.60 26.56
N LEU A 221 21.28 44.59 25.91
CA LEU A 221 20.55 43.63 25.07
C LEU A 221 19.50 42.79 25.82
N ASN A 222 19.62 42.66 27.14
CA ASN A 222 18.69 41.92 27.97
C ASN A 222 17.61 42.80 28.60
N ASN A 223 17.83 44.11 28.69
CA ASN A 223 16.89 45.06 29.30
C ASN A 223 16.06 45.83 28.27
N TYR A 224 16.53 45.93 27.03
CA TYR A 224 15.81 46.59 25.95
C TYR A 224 15.28 45.58 24.93
N GLU A 225 14.04 45.80 24.49
CA GLU A 225 13.45 45.05 23.40
C GLU A 225 14.15 45.37 22.08
N ILE A 226 14.30 44.35 21.23
CA ILE A 226 14.85 44.52 19.87
C ILE A 226 13.66 44.65 18.93
N ILE A 227 13.47 45.85 18.38
CA ILE A 227 12.40 46.15 17.42
C ILE A 227 13.00 46.08 16.02
N GLN A 228 12.40 45.25 15.17
CA GLN A 228 12.77 45.15 13.77
C GLN A 228 11.86 46.04 12.91
N GLU A 229 12.47 46.97 12.18
CA GLU A 229 11.86 47.79 11.12
C GLU A 229 12.56 47.45 9.79
N GLU A 230 11.93 47.69 8.63
CA GLU A 230 12.30 47.15 7.31
C GLU A 230 13.78 46.73 7.14
N ASN A 231 14.73 47.66 7.29
CA ASN A 231 16.17 47.41 7.18
C ASN A 231 16.96 47.84 8.44
N LEU A 232 16.33 47.89 9.61
CA LEU A 232 16.94 48.40 10.85
C LEU A 232 16.52 47.57 12.08
N LEU A 233 17.46 47.31 12.98
CA LEU A 233 17.18 46.88 14.34
C LEU A 233 17.34 48.06 15.31
N ARG A 234 16.30 48.35 16.08
CA ARG A 234 16.34 49.32 17.19
C ARG A 234 16.43 48.60 18.53
N ILE A 235 17.34 49.06 19.37
CA ILE A 235 17.58 48.50 20.71
C ILE A 235 17.73 49.69 21.65
N GLY A 236 16.66 50.04 22.37
CA GLY A 236 16.57 51.31 23.09
C GLY A 236 16.88 52.51 22.18
N GLU A 237 17.95 53.26 22.46
CA GLU A 237 18.38 54.43 21.67
C GLU A 237 19.37 54.11 20.53
N TYR A 238 19.85 52.87 20.42
CA TYR A 238 20.81 52.47 19.40
C TYR A 238 20.12 51.84 18.18
N GLU A 239 20.61 52.21 17.00
CA GLU A 239 20.11 51.75 15.71
C GLU A 239 21.20 50.97 14.97
N LEU A 240 20.87 49.78 14.47
CA LEU A 240 21.76 48.93 13.67
C LEU A 240 21.15 48.65 12.29
N LEU A 241 21.88 48.99 11.23
CA LEU A 241 21.47 48.75 9.86
C LEU A 241 21.56 47.25 9.51
N ILE A 242 20.46 46.68 9.00
CA ILE A 242 20.40 45.28 8.58
C ILE A 242 21.00 45.16 7.18
N ASN A 243 22.31 44.96 7.14
CA ASN A 243 23.06 44.66 5.93
C ASN A 243 23.42 43.17 5.85
N GLY A 244 22.57 42.26 6.33
CA GLY A 244 22.88 40.82 6.41
C GLY A 244 22.31 40.15 7.66
N PRO A 245 22.63 38.86 7.90
CA PRO A 245 22.20 38.18 9.12
C PRO A 245 22.79 38.86 10.36
N ILE A 246 21.96 39.03 11.38
CA ILE A 246 22.36 39.58 12.68
C ILE A 246 22.10 38.48 13.71
N LEU A 247 23.17 38.03 14.34
CA LEU A 247 23.17 36.87 15.23
C LEU A 247 23.09 37.34 16.68
N LYS A 248 22.11 36.83 17.42
CA LYS A 248 21.98 37.01 18.86
C LYS A 248 22.41 35.73 19.57
N LEU A 249 23.32 35.84 20.53
CA LEU A 249 23.65 34.72 21.42
C LEU A 249 22.42 34.37 22.27
N ILE A 250 21.90 33.16 22.10
CA ILE A 250 20.73 32.65 22.84
C ILE A 250 21.17 32.00 24.13
N THR A 251 22.23 31.18 24.06
CA THR A 251 22.78 30.52 25.23
C THR A 251 24.24 30.15 24.99
N GLU A 252 25.02 30.18 26.07
CA GLU A 252 26.38 29.69 26.11
C GLU A 252 26.48 28.59 27.16
N GLY A 253 27.20 27.54 26.82
CA GLY A 253 27.49 26.41 27.71
C GLY A 253 28.98 26.17 27.82
N GLU A 254 29.32 25.09 28.53
CA GLU A 254 30.71 24.68 28.70
C GLU A 254 31.41 24.41 27.37
N SER A 255 30.78 23.63 26.49
CA SER A 255 31.36 23.13 25.24
C SER A 255 30.93 23.88 23.98
N LYS A 256 29.95 24.80 24.06
CA LYS A 256 29.37 25.43 22.86
C LYS A 256 28.65 26.75 23.13
N LYS A 257 28.54 27.58 22.08
CA LYS A 257 27.72 28.80 22.00
C LYS A 257 26.63 28.61 20.97
N ILE A 258 25.41 29.08 21.22
CA ILE A 258 24.27 28.95 20.30
C ILE A 258 23.74 30.33 19.96
N TYR A 259 23.72 30.67 18.67
CA TYR A 259 23.20 31.92 18.13
C TYR A 259 21.95 31.67 17.29
N LYS A 260 21.07 32.68 17.23
CA LYS A 260 19.91 32.72 16.34
C LYS A 260 19.96 33.98 15.49
N ASP A 261 19.54 33.88 14.23
CA ASP A 261 19.38 35.03 13.36
C ASP A 261 18.10 35.80 13.69
N ILE A 262 18.25 37.09 13.98
CA ILE A 262 17.18 38.01 14.33
C ILE A 262 16.95 39.10 13.27
N SER A 263 17.64 39.03 12.12
CA SER A 263 17.49 39.99 11.02
C SER A 263 16.18 39.84 10.23
N GLY A 264 15.39 38.79 10.48
CA GLY A 264 14.19 38.46 9.70
C GLY A 264 14.48 37.83 8.33
N ASN A 265 15.75 37.52 8.02
CA ASN A 265 16.13 36.86 6.77
C ASN A 265 15.34 35.55 6.60
N PRO A 266 14.56 35.39 5.50
CA PRO A 266 13.67 34.25 5.34
C PRO A 266 14.40 32.90 5.29
N PHE A 267 15.66 32.91 4.89
CA PHE A 267 16.44 31.69 4.72
C PHE A 267 17.15 31.21 6.00
N THR A 268 17.33 32.07 7.00
CA THR A 268 18.12 31.76 8.21
C THR A 268 17.43 32.00 9.53
N LYS A 269 16.31 32.71 9.55
CA LYS A 269 15.49 32.94 10.75
C LYS A 269 15.05 31.65 11.48
N HIS A 270 15.02 30.52 10.78
CA HIS A 270 14.62 29.21 11.31
C HIS A 270 15.80 28.33 11.73
N LEU A 271 17.03 28.84 11.62
CA LEU A 271 18.27 28.12 11.93
C LEU A 271 18.90 28.59 13.23
N ALA A 272 19.67 27.69 13.84
CA ALA A 272 20.58 27.96 14.93
C ALA A 272 22.03 27.77 14.44
N PHE A 273 22.91 28.66 14.88
CA PHE A 273 24.35 28.60 14.61
C PHE A 273 25.07 28.23 15.90
N ILE A 274 25.73 27.08 15.92
CA ILE A 274 26.38 26.56 17.12
C ILE A 274 27.89 26.57 16.90
N ILE A 275 28.63 27.19 17.81
CA ILE A 275 30.10 27.20 17.81
C ILE A 275 30.59 26.29 18.94
N LEU A 276 31.36 25.26 18.61
CA LEU A 276 32.01 24.39 19.58
C LEU A 276 33.25 25.06 20.16
N LYS A 277 33.36 25.07 21.49
CA LYS A 277 34.47 25.61 22.27
C LYS A 277 35.61 24.58 22.38
N SER A 278 36.84 25.06 22.51
CA SER A 278 38.05 24.25 22.77
C SER A 278 38.16 23.75 24.22
N THR A 279 37.06 23.78 24.95
CA THR A 279 36.98 23.47 26.37
C THR A 279 36.64 22.00 26.61
N ILE A 280 37.06 21.50 27.78
CA ILE A 280 36.70 20.17 28.28
C ILE A 280 36.35 20.26 29.76
N TYR A 281 35.31 19.53 30.17
CA TYR A 281 34.80 19.56 31.55
C TYR A 281 34.38 18.17 32.02
N SER A 282 34.65 17.89 33.30
CA SER A 282 34.18 16.71 34.01
C SER A 282 33.56 17.11 35.34
N HIS A 283 32.24 16.96 35.45
CA HIS A 283 31.51 17.17 36.71
C HIS A 283 31.95 16.17 37.79
N SER A 284 32.06 14.88 37.46
CA SER A 284 32.37 13.85 38.46
C SER A 284 33.74 14.03 39.11
N MET A 285 34.70 14.59 38.37
CA MET A 285 36.05 14.83 38.85
C MET A 285 36.27 16.29 39.28
N GLN A 286 35.28 17.17 39.08
CA GLN A 286 35.40 18.61 39.30
C GLN A 286 36.69 19.18 38.69
N ILE A 287 36.89 18.93 37.40
CA ILE A 287 38.03 19.44 36.64
C ILE A 287 37.58 20.00 35.30
N THR A 288 38.26 21.06 34.88
CA THR A 288 38.08 21.69 33.56
C THR A 288 39.42 22.06 32.95
N GLY A 289 39.40 22.32 31.64
CA GLY A 289 40.55 22.86 30.94
C GLY A 289 40.20 23.31 29.54
N GLU A 290 41.19 23.91 28.90
CA GLU A 290 41.16 24.27 27.48
C GLU A 290 42.23 23.48 26.72
N ILE A 291 41.83 22.94 25.57
CA ILE A 291 42.68 22.15 24.67
C ILE A 291 42.53 22.77 23.28
N ASN A 292 43.59 23.40 22.79
CA ASN A 292 43.61 24.02 21.47
C ASN A 292 43.10 23.05 20.39
N ASN A 293 42.26 23.55 19.48
CA ASN A 293 41.63 22.81 18.37
C ASN A 293 40.67 21.68 18.76
N LEU A 294 40.36 21.48 20.05
CA LEU A 294 39.44 20.42 20.48
C LEU A 294 38.03 20.61 19.89
N GLY A 295 37.57 21.86 19.72
CA GLY A 295 36.28 22.16 19.07
C GLY A 295 36.18 21.57 17.66
N SER A 296 37.22 21.75 16.84
CA SER A 296 37.32 21.18 15.49
C SER A 296 37.36 19.65 15.48
N VAL A 297 38.13 19.05 16.40
CA VAL A 297 38.21 17.58 16.52
C VAL A 297 36.86 17.00 16.92
N ARG A 298 36.15 17.67 17.82
CA ARG A 298 34.79 17.31 18.27
C ARG A 298 33.78 17.42 17.12
N ALA A 299 33.85 18.48 16.32
CA ALA A 299 32.99 18.64 15.13
C ALA A 299 33.19 17.51 14.12
N CYS A 300 34.43 17.15 13.83
CA CYS A 300 34.74 16.03 12.95
C CYS A 300 34.13 14.71 13.48
N GLY A 301 34.27 14.46 14.79
CA GLY A 301 33.61 13.32 15.45
C GLY A 301 32.10 13.35 15.27
N SER A 302 31.45 14.49 15.54
CA SER A 302 30.00 14.64 15.39
C SER A 302 29.51 14.47 13.95
N GLN A 303 30.28 14.91 12.96
CA GLN A 303 29.93 14.72 11.55
C GLN A 303 29.93 13.23 11.16
N LEU A 304 30.84 12.43 11.72
CA LEU A 304 30.88 10.98 11.48
C LEU A 304 29.65 10.27 12.07
N PHE A 305 29.19 10.68 13.25
CA PHE A 305 27.95 10.15 13.82
C PHE A 305 26.71 10.60 13.05
N LEU A 306 26.66 11.85 12.56
CA LEU A 306 25.59 12.28 11.66
C LEU A 306 25.52 11.42 10.40
N GLU A 307 26.67 11.05 9.83
CA GLU A 307 26.71 10.14 8.68
C GLU A 307 26.13 8.76 9.03
N MET A 308 26.46 8.18 10.20
CA MET A 308 25.86 6.93 10.68
C MET A 308 24.34 7.05 10.80
N MET A 309 23.84 8.18 11.31
CA MET A 309 22.41 8.45 11.48
C MET A 309 21.69 8.57 10.14
N TRP A 310 22.22 9.38 9.21
CA TRP A 310 21.62 9.60 7.90
C TRP A 310 21.53 8.31 7.08
N ARG A 311 22.54 7.44 7.16
CA ARG A 311 22.54 6.13 6.49
C ARG A 311 21.52 5.14 7.05
N ASN A 312 21.03 5.38 8.27
CA ASN A 312 20.15 4.47 9.03
C ASN A 312 18.78 5.08 9.38
N ASP A 313 18.39 6.15 8.67
CA ASP A 313 17.08 6.80 8.83
C ASP A 313 16.81 7.21 10.28
N LEU A 314 17.72 8.02 10.83
CA LEU A 314 17.56 8.69 12.12
C LEU A 314 17.57 10.20 11.91
N LYS A 315 16.61 10.87 12.53
CA LYS A 315 16.44 12.32 12.44
C LYS A 315 17.37 13.02 13.44
N HIS A 316 18.08 14.03 12.98
CA HIS A 316 18.86 14.94 13.81
C HIS A 316 18.52 16.39 13.44
N SER A 317 18.70 17.33 14.36
CA SER A 317 18.47 18.76 14.12
C SER A 317 19.62 19.43 13.35
N TYR A 318 20.85 18.97 13.56
CA TYR A 318 22.02 19.42 12.81
C TYR A 318 21.87 19.12 11.31
N ARG A 319 22.01 20.16 10.51
CA ARG A 319 22.00 20.09 9.04
C ARG A 319 23.42 20.00 8.48
N SER A 320 24.37 20.73 9.05
CA SER A 320 25.77 20.76 8.61
C SER A 320 26.74 20.98 9.76
N ILE A 321 27.95 20.41 9.65
CA ILE A 321 29.10 20.66 10.52
C ILE A 321 30.34 20.85 9.66
N ASN A 322 31.17 21.84 10.00
CA ASN A 322 32.43 22.09 9.29
C ASN A 322 33.68 21.70 10.11
N SER A 323 34.84 21.83 9.46
CA SER A 323 36.17 21.60 10.04
C SER A 323 36.53 22.56 11.18
N ASN A 324 35.89 23.73 11.26
CA ASN A 324 36.18 24.79 12.23
C ASN A 324 35.36 24.68 13.53
N GLY A 325 34.54 23.64 13.71
CA GLY A 325 33.71 23.52 14.93
C GLY A 325 32.39 24.29 14.88
N ILE A 326 31.92 24.69 13.70
CA ILE A 326 30.67 25.41 13.50
C ILE A 326 29.62 24.44 12.97
N ILE A 327 28.41 24.53 13.53
CA ILE A 327 27.28 23.68 13.21
C ILE A 327 26.09 24.57 12.86
N ILE A 328 25.41 24.22 11.77
CA ILE A 328 24.12 24.78 11.40
C ILE A 328 23.06 23.75 11.75
N SER A 329 22.08 24.17 12.55
CA SER A 329 20.99 23.32 13.06
C SER A 329 19.64 23.94 12.76
N ASP A 330 18.62 23.11 12.64
CA ASP A 330 17.25 23.56 12.88
C ASP A 330 17.15 24.18 14.28
N PHE A 331 16.50 25.35 14.39
CA PHE A 331 16.18 25.92 15.69
C PHE A 331 14.99 25.14 16.28
N ILE A 332 15.18 24.57 17.47
CA ILE A 332 14.12 23.84 18.20
C ILE A 332 13.63 24.73 19.32
N ASP A 333 12.36 25.16 19.24
CA ASP A 333 11.76 26.05 20.24
C ASP A 333 11.55 25.36 21.60
N GLU A 334 11.29 24.05 21.60
CA GLU A 334 11.06 23.25 22.82
C GLU A 334 12.04 22.07 22.92
N ILE A 335 13.08 22.23 23.75
CA ILE A 335 14.02 21.17 24.11
C ILE A 335 13.64 20.50 25.44
N THR A 336 14.01 19.25 25.63
CA THR A 336 13.78 18.53 26.89
C THR A 336 15.00 18.64 27.81
N PRO A 337 14.85 18.76 29.14
CA PRO A 337 15.99 18.75 30.06
C PRO A 337 16.45 17.31 30.38
N ILE A 338 16.16 16.33 29.52
CA ILE A 338 16.36 14.91 29.82
C ILE A 338 17.56 14.39 29.06
N GLU A 339 18.58 13.95 29.81
CA GLU A 339 19.69 13.18 29.27
C GLU A 339 19.31 11.69 29.26
N VAL A 340 19.33 11.09 28.08
CA VAL A 340 18.94 9.70 27.86
C VAL A 340 20.18 8.86 27.66
N ILE A 341 20.41 7.89 28.53
CA ILE A 341 21.68 7.17 28.59
C ILE A 341 21.44 5.70 28.31
N VAL A 342 22.16 5.14 27.34
CA VAL A 342 22.13 3.70 27.05
C VAL A 342 23.37 3.07 27.65
N LYS A 343 23.20 2.02 28.46
CA LYS A 343 24.29 1.36 29.18
C LYS A 343 24.32 -0.13 28.93
N ARG A 344 25.49 -0.62 28.50
CA ARG A 344 25.80 -2.04 28.34
C ARG A 344 26.68 -2.58 29.48
N TYR A 345 27.51 -1.74 30.07
CA TYR A 345 28.40 -2.08 31.18
C TYR A 345 28.13 -1.22 32.41
N CYS A 346 28.31 -1.81 33.59
CA CYS A 346 28.28 -1.16 34.89
C CYS A 346 29.55 -0.33 35.11
N GLU A 347 29.52 0.88 34.57
CA GLU A 347 30.61 1.85 34.60
C GLU A 347 30.07 3.25 34.96
N GLY A 348 30.96 4.12 35.45
CA GLY A 348 30.62 5.50 35.79
C GLY A 348 29.66 5.61 36.97
N THR A 349 28.61 6.40 36.82
CA THR A 349 27.66 6.72 37.91
C THR A 349 26.93 5.49 38.44
N ASP A 350 26.77 4.43 37.65
CA ASP A 350 26.12 3.18 38.08
C ASP A 350 26.89 2.46 39.18
N LYS A 351 28.22 2.64 39.24
CA LYS A 351 29.05 2.09 40.32
C LYS A 351 28.79 2.74 41.67
N ASN A 352 28.35 4.00 41.67
CA ASN A 352 28.39 4.86 42.86
C ASN A 352 27.01 5.43 43.27
N SER A 353 26.00 5.42 42.39
CA SER A 353 24.87 6.36 42.49
C SER A 353 23.48 5.71 42.40
N PHE A 354 23.36 4.39 42.44
CA PHE A 354 22.06 3.74 42.33
C PHE A 354 21.82 2.76 43.48
N TYR A 355 21.12 3.24 44.51
CA TYR A 355 20.46 2.37 45.49
C TYR A 355 19.50 1.45 44.73
N ASP A 356 19.58 0.14 44.98
CA ASP A 356 18.74 -0.94 44.42
C ASP A 356 19.04 -1.48 43.00
N ILE A 357 20.07 -1.04 42.26
CA ILE A 357 20.43 -1.74 40.99
C ILE A 357 20.89 -3.18 41.28
N LEU A 358 21.65 -3.39 42.36
CA LEU A 358 22.09 -4.71 42.80
C LEU A 358 20.93 -5.61 43.29
N ASN A 359 19.80 -5.00 43.63
CA ASN A 359 18.58 -5.67 44.09
C ASN A 359 17.52 -5.82 42.98
N ASN A 360 17.72 -5.18 41.81
CA ASN A 360 16.81 -5.28 40.68
C ASN A 360 17.09 -6.56 39.90
N GLU A 361 16.19 -7.54 39.98
CA GLU A 361 16.31 -8.84 39.30
C GLU A 361 16.44 -8.78 37.76
N ASN A 362 16.16 -7.60 37.18
CA ASN A 362 16.33 -7.29 35.76
C ASN A 362 17.72 -6.74 35.40
N ILE A 363 18.58 -6.43 36.37
CA ILE A 363 19.91 -5.84 36.15
C ILE A 363 20.91 -6.65 36.99
N VAL A 364 21.25 -7.85 36.50
CA VAL A 364 22.23 -8.73 37.16
C VAL A 364 23.56 -8.60 36.41
N LEU A 365 24.71 -8.54 37.09
CA LEU A 365 26.02 -8.45 36.43
C LEU A 365 26.48 -9.84 35.96
N THR A 366 27.20 -9.90 34.84
CA THR A 366 27.98 -11.09 34.47
C THR A 366 29.05 -11.38 35.52
N ASN A 367 29.39 -12.66 35.74
CA ASN A 367 30.48 -13.06 36.65
C ASN A 367 31.83 -12.48 36.15
N GLY A 368 32.20 -11.30 36.64
CA GLY A 368 33.55 -10.74 36.57
C GLY A 368 33.83 -9.63 35.54
N ASN A 369 32.97 -9.41 34.52
CA ASN A 369 33.31 -8.50 33.40
C ASN A 369 32.54 -7.16 33.41
N GLY A 370 31.58 -6.99 34.32
CA GLY A 370 30.82 -5.74 34.47
C GLY A 370 29.75 -5.49 33.40
N GLU A 371 29.55 -6.39 32.43
CA GLU A 371 28.43 -6.30 31.47
C GLU A 371 27.12 -6.69 32.14
N TYR A 372 26.03 -6.00 31.79
CA TYR A 372 24.70 -6.32 32.31
C TYR A 372 24.15 -7.59 31.64
N LEU A 373 23.65 -8.53 32.46
CA LEU A 373 22.96 -9.73 32.01
C LEU A 373 21.65 -9.40 31.30
N SER A 374 21.09 -8.20 31.44
CA SER A 374 19.95 -7.80 30.63
C SER A 374 20.33 -7.21 29.26
N GLY A 375 21.61 -7.21 28.90
CA GLY A 375 22.08 -6.46 27.74
C GLY A 375 21.93 -4.94 27.94
N PRO A 376 21.96 -4.15 26.85
CA PRO A 376 21.88 -2.70 26.94
C PRO A 376 20.52 -2.23 27.49
N TYR A 377 20.55 -1.42 28.55
CA TYR A 377 19.36 -0.80 29.14
C TYR A 377 19.38 0.73 28.98
N VAL A 378 18.23 1.37 29.14
CA VAL A 378 18.07 2.83 29.01
C VAL A 378 17.79 3.45 30.37
N ARG A 379 18.55 4.47 30.73
CA ARG A 379 18.39 5.33 31.91
C ARG A 379 18.02 6.75 31.50
N LEU A 380 17.20 7.40 32.33
CA LEU A 380 16.78 8.79 32.14
C LEU A 380 17.32 9.63 33.30
N ASP A 381 18.06 10.68 32.98
CA ASP A 381 18.62 11.61 33.96
C ASP A 381 18.08 13.03 33.69
N TRP A 382 17.65 13.70 34.75
CA TRP A 382 17.30 15.11 34.72
C TRP A 382 18.58 15.95 34.70
N ARG A 383 18.75 16.74 33.64
CA ARG A 383 19.94 17.57 33.46
C ARG A 383 19.90 18.77 34.39
N ASN A 384 20.84 18.82 35.32
CA ASN A 384 20.98 19.91 36.29
C ASN A 384 22.08 20.88 35.86
N PRO A 385 22.04 22.15 36.32
CA PRO A 385 23.20 23.03 36.18
C PRO A 385 24.40 22.45 36.91
N ASN A 386 25.62 22.60 36.36
CA ASN A 386 26.85 22.13 37.01
C ASN A 386 27.11 22.80 38.36
N HIS A 387 26.76 24.09 38.49
CA HIS A 387 26.98 24.89 39.69
C HIS A 387 25.82 25.85 39.93
N ILE A 388 25.41 26.00 41.19
CA ILE A 388 24.39 26.94 41.66
C ILE A 388 24.96 27.89 42.72
N SER A 389 24.37 29.08 42.86
CA SER A 389 24.71 29.99 43.96
C SER A 389 24.32 29.38 45.32
N PRO A 390 25.20 29.43 46.34
CA PRO A 390 24.87 29.02 47.70
C PRO A 390 23.68 29.80 48.28
N THR A 391 23.53 31.07 47.92
CA THR A 391 22.52 32.00 48.43
C THR A 391 21.18 31.83 47.72
N THR A 392 21.16 31.98 46.39
CA THR A 392 19.90 32.01 45.62
C THR A 392 19.42 30.64 45.15
N LYS A 393 20.30 29.62 45.17
CA LYS A 393 20.09 28.28 44.57
C LYS A 393 19.81 28.30 43.06
N ILE A 394 20.03 29.43 42.40
CA ILE A 394 19.92 29.57 40.94
C ILE A 394 21.25 29.15 40.30
N ALA A 395 21.19 28.55 39.11
CA ALA A 395 22.37 28.21 38.31
C ALA A 395 23.27 29.43 38.09
N LEU A 396 24.56 29.30 38.34
CA LEU A 396 25.51 30.41 38.10
C LEU A 396 25.55 30.81 36.62
N THR A 397 25.38 29.85 35.72
CA THR A 397 25.30 30.09 34.28
C THR A 397 24.05 30.86 33.84
N LYS A 398 23.05 31.04 34.70
CA LYS A 398 21.92 31.95 34.43
C LYS A 398 22.28 33.42 34.66
N ASN A 399 23.38 33.71 35.35
CA ASN A 399 23.91 35.07 35.37
C ASN A 399 24.49 35.39 33.98
N ILE A 400 23.98 36.47 33.38
CA ILE A 400 24.26 36.84 31.99
C ILE A 400 25.73 37.22 31.76
N TYR A 401 26.48 37.51 32.83
CA TYR A 401 27.90 37.85 32.77
C TYR A 401 28.82 36.66 33.01
N TYR A 402 28.31 35.49 33.42
CA TYR A 402 29.13 34.33 33.83
C TYR A 402 30.29 34.02 32.86
N TYR A 403 30.00 33.91 31.57
CA TYR A 403 31.01 33.58 30.56
C TYR A 403 31.94 34.74 30.19
N ILE A 404 31.54 35.99 30.45
CA ILE A 404 32.42 37.16 30.31
C ILE A 404 33.50 37.13 31.39
N TYR A 405 33.12 36.82 32.64
CA TYR A 405 34.06 36.64 33.73
C TYR A 405 34.97 35.42 33.50
N GLU A 406 34.41 34.26 33.12
CA GLU A 406 35.20 33.07 32.77
C GLU A 406 36.26 33.40 31.72
N GLN A 407 35.88 34.12 30.66
CA GLN A 407 36.78 34.48 29.57
C GLN A 407 37.88 35.46 30.01
N ALA A 408 37.55 36.47 30.82
CA ALA A 408 38.52 37.46 31.28
C ALA A 408 39.57 36.87 32.23
N ILE A 409 39.16 35.91 33.06
CA ILE A 409 39.99 35.31 34.10
C ILE A 409 40.78 34.10 33.57
N GLY A 410 40.25 33.43 32.56
CA GLY A 410 40.74 32.15 32.09
C GLY A 410 40.02 31.00 32.78
N LYS A 411 39.62 29.99 31.99
CA LYS A 411 38.70 28.94 32.42
C LYS A 411 39.15 28.17 33.67
N GLU A 412 40.43 27.80 33.73
CA GLU A 412 40.96 27.02 34.85
C GLU A 412 41.10 27.83 36.13
N ASP A 413 41.49 29.09 36.02
CA ASP A 413 41.62 29.98 37.17
C ASP A 413 40.25 30.41 37.69
N PHE A 414 39.29 30.66 36.78
CA PHE A 414 37.89 30.88 37.14
C PHE A 414 37.32 29.67 37.89
N PHE A 415 37.56 28.46 37.39
CA PHE A 415 37.11 27.24 38.06
C PHE A 415 37.72 27.08 39.46
N LYS A 416 39.05 27.22 39.59
CA LYS A 416 39.76 27.07 40.88
C LYS A 416 39.35 28.11 41.92
N LYS A 417 39.14 29.36 41.49
CA LYS A 417 38.83 30.48 42.40
C LYS A 417 37.35 30.57 42.75
N ILE A 418 36.47 30.30 41.79
CA ILE A 418 35.02 30.54 41.93
C ILE A 418 34.24 29.23 42.09
N LEU A 419 34.36 28.31 41.13
CA LEU A 419 33.47 27.15 41.05
C LEU A 419 33.76 26.08 42.11
N VAL A 420 34.97 26.04 42.64
CA VAL A 420 35.36 25.17 43.77
C VAL A 420 35.18 25.88 45.11
N ASN A 421 34.97 27.20 45.12
CA ASN A 421 34.84 27.96 46.36
C ASN A 421 33.38 27.91 46.86
N PRO A 422 33.11 27.28 48.01
CA PRO A 422 31.76 27.11 48.53
C PRO A 422 31.09 28.44 48.93
N LYS A 423 31.86 29.54 49.03
CA LYS A 423 31.31 30.89 49.19
C LYS A 423 30.46 31.31 47.98
N TYR A 424 30.84 30.89 46.77
CA TYR A 424 30.25 31.38 45.52
C TYR A 424 29.50 30.30 44.74
N ALA A 425 29.86 29.03 44.90
CA ALA A 425 29.32 27.95 44.09
C ALA A 425 29.06 26.67 44.91
N ILE A 426 27.94 26.00 44.60
CA ILE A 426 27.68 24.62 45.01
C ILE A 426 27.63 23.78 43.74
N SER A 427 28.46 22.75 43.66
CA SER A 427 28.41 21.79 42.55
C SER A 427 27.13 20.97 42.62
N VAL A 428 26.44 20.84 41.50
CA VAL A 428 25.23 20.04 41.33
C VAL A 428 25.41 19.16 40.09
N GLY A 429 25.04 17.89 40.21
CA GLY A 429 25.12 16.92 39.11
C GLY A 429 23.74 16.53 38.60
N ASP A 430 23.74 15.93 37.41
CA ASP A 430 22.55 15.29 36.85
C ASP A 430 22.00 14.25 37.83
N LYS A 431 20.68 14.15 37.90
CA LYS A 431 20.00 13.24 38.82
C LYS A 431 19.18 12.25 38.04
N ASN A 432 19.28 10.98 38.42
CA ASN A 432 18.39 9.98 37.87
C ASN A 432 16.93 10.29 38.19
N ILE A 433 16.04 10.04 37.24
CA ILE A 433 14.60 10.24 37.39
C ILE A 433 13.82 9.02 36.90
N THR A 434 12.70 8.73 37.57
CA THR A 434 11.80 7.64 37.19
C THR A 434 10.91 8.04 36.02
N GLU A 435 10.47 7.04 35.27
CA GLU A 435 9.63 7.24 34.08
C GLU A 435 8.29 7.91 34.40
N ASP A 436 7.69 7.63 35.55
CA ASP A 436 6.40 8.19 35.95
C ASP A 436 6.41 9.72 36.05
N LEU A 437 7.57 10.31 36.35
CA LEU A 437 7.76 11.76 36.47
C LEU A 437 7.99 12.45 35.11
N LEU A 438 8.09 11.69 34.03
CA LEU A 438 8.41 12.18 32.69
C LEU A 438 7.23 12.10 31.71
N ASN A 439 6.07 11.62 32.17
CA ASN A 439 4.81 11.76 31.44
C ASN A 439 4.59 13.26 31.17
N ASP A 440 4.53 13.64 29.89
CA ASP A 440 4.45 15.03 29.36
C ASP A 440 5.77 15.81 29.15
N VAL A 441 6.91 15.31 29.63
CA VAL A 441 8.22 15.91 29.32
C VAL A 441 8.80 15.35 28.03
N ILE A 442 8.70 14.03 27.86
CA ILE A 442 9.23 13.32 26.69
C ILE A 442 8.45 12.02 26.46
N ASN A 443 8.24 11.64 25.20
CA ASN A 443 7.66 10.35 24.87
C ASN A 443 8.66 9.23 25.19
N ILE A 444 8.49 8.60 26.36
CA ILE A 444 9.42 7.60 26.91
C ILE A 444 9.54 6.38 26.00
N LYS A 445 8.41 5.85 25.50
CA LYS A 445 8.36 4.65 24.65
C LYS A 445 9.14 4.86 23.36
N GLN A 446 8.83 5.96 22.66
CA GLN A 446 9.52 6.30 21.40
C GLN A 446 11.00 6.63 21.64
N THR A 447 11.30 7.36 22.72
CA THR A 447 12.68 7.73 23.09
C THR A 447 13.54 6.49 23.30
N LYS A 448 13.07 5.52 24.10
CA LYS A 448 13.80 4.26 24.34
C LYS A 448 14.07 3.50 23.05
N LEU A 449 13.09 3.43 22.15
CA LEU A 449 13.26 2.80 20.84
C LEU A 449 14.32 3.51 19.99
N SER A 450 14.24 4.84 19.90
CA SER A 450 15.18 5.67 19.13
C SER A 450 16.62 5.53 19.64
N VAL A 451 16.85 5.62 20.96
CA VAL A 451 18.21 5.54 21.53
C VAL A 451 18.79 4.13 21.48
N LEU A 452 17.97 3.09 21.66
CA LEU A 452 18.42 1.71 21.48
C LEU A 452 18.77 1.44 20.01
N LYS A 453 17.94 1.93 19.06
CA LYS A 453 18.26 1.86 17.62
C LYS A 453 19.61 2.54 17.34
N MET A 454 19.81 3.76 17.84
CA MET A 454 21.07 4.49 17.66
C MET A 454 22.26 3.76 18.30
N PHE A 455 22.11 3.24 19.52
CA PHE A 455 23.14 2.46 20.20
C PHE A 455 23.59 1.24 19.37
N MET A 456 22.64 0.48 18.82
CA MET A 456 22.92 -0.69 17.99
C MET A 456 23.58 -0.32 16.66
N ILE A 457 23.20 0.82 16.07
CA ILE A 457 23.87 1.36 14.88
C ILE A 457 25.33 1.69 15.19
N ILE A 458 25.58 2.44 16.28
CA ILE A 458 26.94 2.80 16.69
C ILE A 458 27.77 1.55 16.93
N GLN A 459 27.27 0.60 17.75
CA GLN A 459 28.00 -0.64 18.02
C GLN A 459 28.26 -1.43 16.73
N SER A 460 27.32 -1.48 15.79
CA SER A 460 27.52 -2.18 14.52
C SER A 460 28.67 -1.55 13.70
N TYR A 461 28.75 -0.22 13.62
CA TYR A 461 29.89 0.44 12.97
C TYR A 461 31.19 0.22 13.74
N PHE A 462 31.15 0.30 15.07
CA PHE A 462 32.31 0.12 15.95
C PHE A 462 32.91 -1.29 15.82
N SER A 463 32.08 -2.33 15.76
CA SER A 463 32.52 -3.72 15.58
C SER A 463 33.34 -3.92 14.30
N ARG A 464 33.09 -3.14 13.24
CA ARG A 464 33.81 -3.23 11.95
C ARG A 464 35.20 -2.60 11.99
N VAL A 465 35.50 -1.83 13.03
CA VAL A 465 36.79 -1.17 13.25
C VAL A 465 37.41 -1.56 14.59
N ASN A 466 36.99 -2.71 15.14
CA ASN A 466 37.47 -3.26 16.41
C ASN A 466 37.26 -2.36 17.65
N LEU A 467 36.16 -1.62 17.67
CA LEU A 467 35.74 -0.79 18.80
C LEU A 467 34.49 -1.35 19.48
N LEU A 468 34.36 -1.01 20.76
CA LEU A 468 33.25 -1.38 21.63
C LEU A 468 32.70 -0.14 22.31
N ILE A 469 31.37 0.03 22.28
CA ILE A 469 30.70 1.07 23.04
C ILE A 469 30.16 0.50 24.35
N LYS A 470 30.54 1.12 25.47
CA LYS A 470 30.12 0.68 26.81
C LYS A 470 28.85 1.38 27.27
N ASP A 471 28.79 2.69 27.04
CA ASP A 471 27.61 3.52 27.25
C ASP A 471 27.67 4.80 26.41
N VAL A 472 26.53 5.48 26.28
CA VAL A 472 26.38 6.75 25.56
C VAL A 472 25.17 7.53 26.05
N CYS A 473 25.28 8.86 26.08
CA CYS A 473 24.18 9.77 26.35
C CYS A 473 23.69 10.48 25.07
N PHE A 474 22.39 10.76 25.03
CA PHE A 474 21.70 11.42 23.94
C PHE A 474 20.70 12.45 24.49
N MET A 475 20.36 13.43 23.66
CA MET A 475 19.26 14.36 23.90
C MET A 475 18.25 14.25 22.76
N LEU A 476 16.95 14.21 23.10
CA LEU A 476 15.86 14.04 22.13
C LEU A 476 14.75 15.06 22.40
N ASN A 477 14.06 15.45 21.33
CA ASN A 477 12.92 16.35 21.45
C ASN A 477 11.77 15.65 22.20
N LYS A 478 10.69 16.41 22.50
CA LYS A 478 9.55 15.88 23.25
C LYS A 478 8.89 14.64 22.62
N SER A 479 8.92 14.50 21.29
CA SER A 479 8.37 13.32 20.60
C SER A 479 9.23 12.05 20.73
N GLY A 480 10.51 12.18 21.12
CA GLY A 480 11.45 11.07 21.17
C GLY A 480 11.93 10.59 19.80
N GLU A 481 11.62 11.29 18.71
CA GLU A 481 11.98 10.90 17.34
C GLU A 481 13.21 11.62 16.78
N GLN A 482 13.45 12.87 17.22
CA GLN A 482 14.53 13.70 16.67
C GLN A 482 15.59 13.94 17.74
N PHE A 483 16.82 13.57 17.42
CA PHE A 483 17.98 13.84 18.23
C PHE A 483 18.40 15.31 18.09
N TRP A 484 18.91 15.88 19.17
CA TRP A 484 19.54 17.19 19.19
C TRP A 484 20.75 17.19 20.12
N SER A 485 21.55 18.26 20.08
CA SER A 485 22.89 18.33 20.70
C SER A 485 23.93 17.47 19.97
N GLU A 486 25.21 17.68 20.29
CA GLU A 486 26.33 16.93 19.73
C GLU A 486 26.38 15.49 20.23
N ILE A 487 26.68 14.55 19.32
CA ILE A 487 27.06 13.17 19.62
C ILE A 487 28.51 13.01 19.18
N ASN A 488 29.42 12.68 20.09
CA ASN A 488 30.84 12.46 19.81
C ASN A 488 31.50 11.69 20.97
N GLN A 489 32.82 11.59 20.95
CA GLN A 489 33.64 10.90 21.96
C GLN A 489 33.46 11.40 23.40
N ASP A 490 32.90 12.60 23.60
CA ASP A 490 32.57 13.16 24.92
C ASP A 490 31.35 12.47 25.55
N CYS A 491 30.40 12.06 24.71
CA CYS A 491 29.08 11.56 25.10
C CYS A 491 29.06 10.08 25.48
N MET A 492 30.19 9.37 25.37
CA MET A 492 30.22 7.90 25.44
C MET A 492 31.49 7.37 26.09
N ARG A 493 31.52 6.06 26.34
CA ARG A 493 32.72 5.29 26.72
C ARG A 493 33.08 4.29 25.64
N ILE A 494 34.31 4.36 25.14
CA ILE A 494 34.78 3.64 23.96
C ILE A 494 36.09 2.93 24.29
N THR A 495 36.13 1.63 24.04
CA THR A 495 37.36 0.83 24.15
C THR A 495 37.58 -0.01 22.89
N MET A 496 38.78 -0.57 22.73
CA MET A 496 38.96 -1.68 21.79
C MET A 496 38.23 -2.92 22.32
N ILE A 497 37.69 -3.76 21.44
CA ILE A 497 37.06 -5.04 21.84
C ILE A 497 38.08 -5.94 22.55
N ASP A 498 39.29 -6.00 22.01
CA ASP A 498 40.35 -6.89 22.52
C ASP A 498 41.19 -6.27 23.66
N ASN A 499 41.02 -4.97 23.95
CA ASN A 499 41.78 -4.28 24.98
C ASN A 499 40.98 -3.16 25.66
N ASN A 500 40.38 -3.49 26.80
CA ASN A 500 39.57 -2.58 27.62
C ASN A 500 40.35 -1.40 28.24
N GLN A 501 41.69 -1.39 28.22
CA GLN A 501 42.49 -0.26 28.71
C GLN A 501 42.71 0.82 27.65
N ASN A 502 42.59 0.48 26.36
CA ASN A 502 42.79 1.43 25.27
C ASN A 502 41.50 2.23 25.02
N LYS A 503 41.43 3.43 25.61
CA LYS A 503 40.26 4.32 25.56
C LYS A 503 40.34 5.33 24.41
N PHE A 504 39.19 5.72 23.87
CA PHE A 504 39.06 6.74 22.82
C PHE A 504 38.14 7.90 23.21
N ASP A 505 37.70 7.95 24.47
CA ASP A 505 36.68 8.87 24.96
C ASP A 505 37.17 9.81 26.07
N LYS A 506 36.26 10.63 26.62
CA LYS A 506 36.57 11.62 27.68
C LYS A 506 37.10 11.00 28.98
N ASP A 507 36.95 9.69 29.23
CA ASP A 507 37.54 9.05 30.41
C ASP A 507 39.05 9.29 30.54
N ILE A 508 39.77 9.49 29.42
CA ILE A 508 41.19 9.89 29.43
C ILE A 508 41.38 11.20 30.24
N TRP A 509 40.50 12.19 30.02
CA TRP A 509 40.46 13.43 30.81
C TRP A 509 40.09 13.16 32.26
N ARG A 510 39.09 12.31 32.50
CA ARG A 510 38.62 12.01 33.87
C ARG A 510 39.74 11.40 34.72
N THR A 511 40.65 10.64 34.11
CA THR A 511 41.78 10.03 34.84
C THR A 511 43.04 10.90 34.89
N GLY A 512 43.39 11.59 33.80
CA GLY A 512 44.66 12.34 33.72
C GLY A 512 44.53 13.85 33.93
N GLY A 513 43.34 14.42 33.78
CA GLY A 513 43.12 15.87 33.82
C GLY A 513 44.09 16.62 32.92
N SER A 514 44.65 17.72 33.42
CA SER A 514 45.58 18.59 32.70
C SER A 514 46.77 17.88 32.04
N SER A 515 47.30 16.78 32.60
CA SER A 515 48.42 16.06 31.98
C SER A 515 48.04 15.25 30.74
N SER A 516 46.74 15.10 30.47
CA SER A 516 46.21 14.27 29.37
C SER A 516 45.78 15.05 28.12
N ARG A 517 46.03 16.37 28.04
CA ARG A 517 45.59 17.22 26.92
C ARG A 517 46.01 16.68 25.55
N GLU A 518 47.29 16.36 25.41
CA GLU A 518 47.85 15.82 24.16
C GLU A 518 47.29 14.42 23.86
N GLN A 519 47.17 13.57 24.87
CA GLN A 519 46.66 12.21 24.73
C GLN A 519 45.20 12.20 24.23
N ILE A 520 44.34 13.08 24.75
CA ILE A 520 42.96 13.22 24.28
C ILE A 520 42.93 13.65 22.82
N LEU A 521 43.69 14.70 22.50
CA LEU A 521 43.71 15.25 21.16
C LEU A 521 44.16 14.17 20.14
N ASN A 522 45.21 13.41 20.47
CA ASN A 522 45.71 12.33 19.64
C ASN A 522 44.67 11.21 19.50
N LYS A 523 44.10 10.71 20.60
CA LYS A 523 43.13 9.61 20.57
C LYS A 523 41.83 9.95 19.85
N TRP A 524 41.34 11.18 19.99
CA TRP A 524 40.13 11.61 19.28
C TRP A 524 40.40 11.81 17.79
N ASN A 525 41.58 12.32 17.41
CA ASN A 525 41.99 12.36 16.01
C ASN A 525 42.17 10.96 15.41
N ASP A 526 42.76 10.01 16.15
CA ASP A 526 42.88 8.61 15.73
C ASP A 526 41.50 8.00 15.48
N PHE A 527 40.55 8.18 16.42
CA PHE A 527 39.17 7.73 16.24
C PHE A 527 38.54 8.31 14.97
N ASN A 528 38.67 9.62 14.77
CA ASN A 528 38.12 10.29 13.59
C ASN A 528 38.73 9.74 12.30
N LYS A 529 40.05 9.52 12.28
CA LYS A 529 40.77 8.96 11.13
C LYS A 529 40.30 7.56 10.78
N ILE A 530 40.14 6.68 11.79
CA ILE A 530 39.62 5.31 11.60
C ILE A 530 38.28 5.32 10.87
N PHE A 531 37.33 6.16 11.32
CA PHE A 531 36.00 6.21 10.71
C PHE A 531 35.96 6.94 9.37
N MET A 532 36.77 7.99 9.17
CA MET A 532 36.93 8.61 7.85
C MET A 532 37.41 7.59 6.82
N GLU A 533 38.46 6.82 7.15
CA GLU A 533 38.97 5.75 6.29
C GLU A 533 37.93 4.65 6.05
N TYR A 534 37.19 4.25 7.09
CA TYR A 534 36.11 3.28 6.96
C TYR A 534 35.06 3.75 5.97
N PHE A 535 34.54 4.97 6.10
CA PHE A 535 33.50 5.46 5.21
C PHE A 535 33.99 5.76 3.79
N MET A 536 35.25 6.19 3.61
CA MET A 536 35.87 6.31 2.28
C MET A 536 35.84 4.99 1.52
N LYS A 537 36.17 3.88 2.21
CA LYS A 537 36.17 2.52 1.64
C LYS A 537 34.77 1.94 1.50
N ASN A 538 33.79 2.46 2.24
CA ASN A 538 32.42 1.92 2.33
C ASN A 538 31.39 3.00 2.00
N LYS A 539 31.39 3.48 0.75
CA LYS A 539 30.41 4.47 0.27
C LYS A 539 28.99 3.89 0.37
N PHE A 540 28.04 4.67 0.88
CA PHE A 540 26.65 4.24 1.12
C PHE A 540 26.03 3.50 -0.09
N HIS A 541 26.23 4.04 -1.29
CA HIS A 541 25.66 3.49 -2.51
C HIS A 541 26.30 2.18 -3.00
N GLN A 542 27.50 1.84 -2.50
CA GLN A 542 28.22 0.63 -2.86
C GLN A 542 28.00 -0.49 -1.84
N THR A 543 27.66 -0.13 -0.60
CA THR A 543 27.55 -1.08 0.51
C THR A 543 26.11 -1.17 1.01
N GLU A 544 25.61 -0.13 1.68
CA GLU A 544 24.38 -0.18 2.45
C GLU A 544 23.10 -0.01 1.62
N LEU A 545 23.23 0.58 0.43
CA LEU A 545 22.14 0.71 -0.54
C LEU A 545 21.90 -0.59 -1.32
N LEU A 546 22.97 -1.27 -1.75
CA LEU A 546 22.91 -2.47 -2.59
C LEU A 546 22.63 -3.75 -1.80
N ASN A 547 22.98 -3.79 -0.52
CA ASN A 547 22.95 -5.03 0.27
C ASN A 547 21.57 -5.45 0.81
N ASN A 548 20.44 -4.86 0.37
CA ASN A 548 19.06 -5.15 0.83
C ASN A 548 18.83 -5.14 2.36
N ASN A 549 19.85 -4.87 3.18
CA ASN A 549 19.80 -4.75 4.61
C ASN A 549 19.32 -3.35 4.97
N TYR A 550 17.99 -3.16 4.96
CA TYR A 550 17.36 -1.95 5.48
C TYR A 550 17.84 -1.65 6.91
N TYR A 551 18.09 -2.70 7.70
CA TYR A 551 18.52 -2.62 9.10
C TYR A 551 20.00 -3.03 9.25
N PHE A 552 20.93 -2.07 9.13
CA PHE A 552 22.38 -2.29 9.23
C PHE A 552 22.82 -3.00 10.52
N TYR A 553 22.07 -2.75 11.60
CA TYR A 553 22.30 -3.23 12.95
C TYR A 553 21.60 -4.56 13.28
N LYS A 554 20.97 -5.21 12.28
CA LYS A 554 20.24 -6.48 12.46
C LYS A 554 21.10 -7.58 13.10
N GLN A 555 22.34 -7.74 12.65
CA GLN A 555 23.27 -8.76 13.16
C GLN A 555 23.61 -8.53 14.63
N GLU A 556 23.82 -7.28 15.05
CA GLU A 556 24.17 -6.94 16.43
C GLU A 556 23.01 -7.31 17.38
N ILE A 557 21.78 -6.99 16.99
CA ILE A 557 20.59 -7.40 17.75
C ILE A 557 20.46 -8.92 17.75
N GLN A 558 20.64 -9.59 16.61
CA GLN A 558 20.55 -11.05 16.54
C GLN A 558 21.59 -11.74 17.44
N GLN A 559 22.81 -11.22 17.53
CA GLN A 559 23.85 -11.75 18.42
C GLN A 559 23.45 -11.59 19.90
N LEU A 560 22.92 -10.44 20.29
CA LEU A 560 22.37 -10.23 21.63
C LEU A 560 21.18 -11.15 21.91
N LEU A 561 20.31 -11.36 20.91
CA LEU A 561 19.16 -12.25 21.00
C LEU A 561 19.51 -13.72 21.20
N ASN A 562 20.55 -14.18 20.51
CA ASN A 562 21.01 -15.56 20.58
C ASN A 562 21.86 -15.86 21.82
N ASN A 563 22.26 -14.84 22.58
CA ASN A 563 23.05 -15.04 23.78
C ASN A 563 22.16 -15.53 24.93
N THR A 564 22.15 -16.84 25.15
CA THR A 564 21.35 -17.51 26.20
C THR A 564 21.69 -17.06 27.62
N LYS A 565 22.81 -16.37 27.82
CA LYS A 565 23.19 -15.78 29.11
C LYS A 565 22.49 -14.45 29.38
N LEU A 566 21.88 -13.83 28.37
CA LEU A 566 21.24 -12.52 28.50
C LEU A 566 19.71 -12.62 28.71
N LYS A 567 19.18 -11.85 29.67
CA LYS A 567 17.74 -11.58 29.86
C LYS A 567 17.31 -10.39 28.99
N ILE A 568 16.64 -10.68 27.89
CA ILE A 568 16.44 -9.68 26.84
C ILE A 568 15.31 -8.68 27.18
N PRO A 569 15.56 -7.36 27.17
CA PRO A 569 14.55 -6.35 27.49
C PRO A 569 13.43 -6.32 26.45
N SER A 570 12.20 -6.04 26.88
CA SER A 570 11.02 -5.94 26.00
C SER A 570 11.24 -4.98 24.83
N ASN A 571 11.87 -3.82 25.06
CA ASN A 571 12.14 -2.83 24.02
C ASN A 571 13.12 -3.32 22.95
N LEU A 572 14.11 -4.16 23.32
CA LEU A 572 15.03 -4.77 22.36
C LEU A 572 14.31 -5.83 21.51
N LYS A 573 13.38 -6.57 22.12
CA LYS A 573 12.47 -7.48 21.39
C LYS A 573 11.55 -6.72 20.44
N SER A 574 10.98 -5.60 20.86
CA SER A 574 10.16 -4.73 20.00
C SER A 574 10.97 -4.19 18.82
N LEU A 575 12.21 -3.76 19.04
CA LEU A 575 13.11 -3.32 17.97
C LEU A 575 13.40 -4.46 16.98
N TRP A 576 13.61 -5.68 17.45
CA TRP A 576 13.76 -6.87 16.59
C TRP A 576 12.50 -7.20 15.79
N LEU A 577 11.32 -7.14 16.41
CA LEU A 577 10.04 -7.34 15.71
C LEU A 577 9.85 -6.32 14.59
N ASN A 578 10.24 -5.05 14.81
CA ASN A 578 10.21 -4.03 13.78
C ASN A 578 11.20 -4.32 12.63
N ILE A 579 12.39 -4.86 12.92
CA ILE A 579 13.41 -5.24 11.93
C ILE A 579 12.98 -6.40 11.02
N GLN A 580 12.22 -7.35 11.57
CA GLN A 580 11.64 -8.45 10.80
C GLN A 580 10.62 -7.94 9.76
N GLY A 581 10.16 -6.69 9.93
CA GLY A 581 8.97 -6.15 9.28
C GLY A 581 7.73 -6.84 9.82
N LYS A 582 6.58 -6.17 9.77
CA LYS A 582 5.31 -6.89 9.79
C LYS A 582 5.09 -7.52 8.41
N ASN A 583 5.92 -8.50 8.05
CA ASN A 583 5.59 -9.33 6.90
C ASN A 583 4.42 -10.23 7.33
N PRO A 584 3.37 -10.35 6.51
CA PRO A 584 2.25 -11.22 6.85
C PRO A 584 2.79 -12.64 7.01
N ARG A 585 2.86 -13.10 8.26
CA ARG A 585 3.26 -14.46 8.59
C ARG A 585 2.18 -15.39 8.04
N ARG A 586 2.55 -16.23 7.09
CA ARG A 586 1.66 -17.18 6.41
C ARG A 586 2.29 -18.55 6.38
N VAL A 587 1.47 -19.59 6.32
CA VAL A 587 1.87 -20.96 6.06
C VAL A 587 0.99 -21.53 4.96
N ILE A 588 1.50 -22.49 4.20
CA ILE A 588 0.70 -23.36 3.36
C ILE A 588 0.73 -24.74 3.99
N VAL A 589 -0.42 -25.34 4.24
CA VAL A 589 -0.50 -26.69 4.80
C VAL A 589 -0.71 -27.70 3.69
N THR A 590 -0.09 -28.88 3.81
CA THR A 590 -0.14 -29.92 2.79
C THR A 590 -0.89 -31.15 3.23
N MET A 591 -1.60 -31.77 2.28
CA MET A 591 -2.24 -33.07 2.43
C MET A 591 -1.85 -33.95 1.23
N ASP A 592 -1.10 -35.01 1.50
CA ASP A 592 -0.75 -35.98 0.47
C ASP A 592 -1.83 -37.06 0.39
N MET A 593 -2.24 -37.40 -0.83
CA MET A 593 -3.26 -38.41 -1.12
C MET A 593 -2.65 -39.62 -1.81
N PHE A 594 -2.98 -40.82 -1.32
CA PHE A 594 -2.61 -42.09 -1.94
C PHE A 594 -3.77 -43.09 -1.86
N ASN A 595 -4.15 -43.70 -2.98
CA ASN A 595 -5.28 -44.64 -3.11
C ASN A 595 -6.61 -44.14 -2.52
N GLY A 596 -6.83 -42.83 -2.58
CA GLY A 596 -8.01 -42.13 -2.07
C GLY A 596 -8.02 -41.90 -0.56
N GLN A 597 -6.85 -42.03 0.09
CA GLN A 597 -6.68 -41.82 1.52
C GLN A 597 -5.62 -40.74 1.78
N PRO A 598 -5.78 -39.90 2.81
CA PRO A 598 -4.74 -38.99 3.26
C PRO A 598 -3.60 -39.78 3.93
N VAL A 599 -2.38 -39.53 3.51
CA VAL A 599 -1.18 -40.25 3.96
C VAL A 599 -0.05 -39.31 4.35
N LEU A 600 0.94 -39.83 5.08
CA LEU A 600 2.25 -39.18 5.23
C LEU A 600 3.33 -39.93 4.46
N VAL A 601 4.18 -39.15 3.80
CA VAL A 601 5.37 -39.62 3.10
C VAL A 601 6.61 -39.42 3.95
N LYS A 602 7.50 -40.41 3.96
CA LYS A 602 8.87 -40.26 4.45
C LYS A 602 9.84 -40.81 3.39
N SER A 603 10.79 -39.99 2.97
CA SER A 603 11.81 -40.37 1.96
C SER A 603 11.18 -41.00 0.69
N SER A 604 10.13 -40.35 0.16
CA SER A 604 9.39 -40.79 -1.04
C SER A 604 8.67 -42.14 -0.93
N ARG A 605 8.40 -42.62 0.29
CA ARG A 605 7.56 -43.81 0.56
C ARG A 605 6.37 -43.44 1.44
N VAL A 606 5.21 -43.99 1.13
CA VAL A 606 4.01 -43.88 1.99
C VAL A 606 4.29 -44.66 3.27
N CYS A 607 4.15 -44.01 4.42
CA CYS A 607 4.52 -44.60 5.71
C CYS A 607 3.34 -44.77 6.66
N GLU A 608 2.39 -43.83 6.66
CA GLU A 608 1.30 -43.78 7.65
C GLU A 608 0.01 -43.27 6.97
N ILE A 609 -1.15 -43.79 7.37
CA ILE A 609 -2.49 -43.29 7.00
C ILE A 609 -2.99 -42.46 8.18
N HIS A 610 -3.50 -41.26 7.93
CA HIS A 610 -4.03 -40.38 8.98
C HIS A 610 -5.55 -40.24 8.90
N ASN A 611 -6.17 -39.79 9.99
CA ASN A 611 -7.62 -39.58 10.09
C ASN A 611 -8.43 -40.83 9.67
N ASN A 612 -7.92 -42.02 9.99
CA ASN A 612 -8.51 -43.31 9.60
C ASN A 612 -8.75 -43.48 8.08
N GLY A 613 -8.05 -42.71 7.24
CA GLY A 613 -8.23 -42.69 5.79
C GLY A 613 -9.38 -41.81 5.30
N ASP A 614 -10.04 -41.04 6.18
CA ASP A 614 -11.13 -40.13 5.84
C ASP A 614 -10.59 -38.76 5.41
N TYR A 615 -10.70 -38.47 4.11
CA TYR A 615 -10.26 -37.20 3.53
C TYR A 615 -11.16 -36.02 3.90
N GLU A 616 -12.45 -36.21 4.22
CA GLU A 616 -13.32 -35.12 4.67
C GLU A 616 -12.96 -34.70 6.09
N GLN A 617 -12.66 -35.67 6.97
CA GLN A 617 -12.19 -35.37 8.31
C GLN A 617 -10.82 -34.68 8.29
N ALA A 618 -9.90 -35.15 7.44
CA ALA A 618 -8.60 -34.52 7.22
C ALA A 618 -8.75 -33.08 6.69
N MET A 619 -9.63 -32.87 5.71
CA MET A 619 -9.88 -31.53 5.18
C MET A 619 -10.55 -30.61 6.21
N LYS A 620 -11.49 -31.13 7.01
CA LYS A 620 -12.08 -30.38 8.13
C LYS A 620 -10.99 -29.92 9.09
N TYR A 621 -9.99 -30.74 9.38
CA TYR A 621 -8.85 -30.38 10.23
C TYR A 621 -7.92 -29.32 9.62
N LEU A 622 -7.70 -29.31 8.29
CA LEU A 622 -6.85 -28.30 7.64
C LEU A 622 -7.56 -27.01 7.25
N SER A 623 -8.87 -27.05 6.95
CA SER A 623 -9.67 -25.92 6.42
C SER A 623 -9.70 -24.65 7.26
N ILE A 624 -9.19 -24.70 8.49
CA ILE A 624 -8.96 -23.49 9.29
C ILE A 624 -7.89 -22.58 8.68
N PHE A 625 -6.95 -23.14 7.91
CA PHE A 625 -5.98 -22.39 7.14
C PHE A 625 -6.58 -21.97 5.78
N PRO A 626 -6.25 -20.77 5.30
CA PRO A 626 -6.78 -20.26 4.02
C PRO A 626 -6.14 -20.92 2.79
N ASP A 627 -4.89 -21.40 2.90
CA ASP A 627 -4.12 -21.92 1.79
C ASP A 627 -3.71 -23.39 2.04
N ILE A 628 -4.24 -24.30 1.22
CA ILE A 628 -4.02 -25.75 1.36
C ILE A 628 -3.52 -26.31 0.02
N LEU A 629 -2.44 -27.08 0.05
CA LEU A 629 -1.91 -27.82 -1.10
C LEU A 629 -2.20 -29.31 -0.96
N VAL A 630 -3.01 -29.86 -1.87
CA VAL A 630 -3.35 -31.29 -1.88
C VAL A 630 -2.61 -31.98 -3.01
N VAL A 631 -1.76 -32.95 -2.68
CA VAL A 631 -0.84 -33.61 -3.63
C VAL A 631 -1.34 -35.00 -4.00
N ASP A 632 -1.50 -35.27 -5.29
CA ASP A 632 -1.79 -36.62 -5.81
C ASP A 632 -0.50 -37.43 -5.96
N LEU A 633 -0.22 -38.30 -4.98
CA LEU A 633 0.99 -39.12 -5.00
C LEU A 633 0.93 -40.23 -6.05
N ASN A 634 -0.24 -40.83 -6.30
CA ASN A 634 -0.39 -41.84 -7.37
C ASN A 634 -0.02 -41.21 -8.72
N GLY A 635 -0.56 -40.03 -9.02
CA GLY A 635 -0.22 -39.26 -10.21
C GLY A 635 1.27 -38.89 -10.27
N ALA A 636 1.86 -38.45 -9.15
CA ALA A 636 3.28 -38.13 -9.05
C ALA A 636 4.19 -39.34 -9.33
N PHE A 637 3.80 -40.54 -8.87
CA PHE A 637 4.51 -41.79 -9.14
C PHE A 637 4.25 -42.38 -10.54
N GLY A 638 3.36 -41.76 -11.33
CA GLY A 638 3.05 -42.18 -12.69
C GLY A 638 1.98 -43.25 -12.80
N GLU A 639 1.19 -43.48 -11.74
CA GLU A 639 0.05 -44.38 -11.78
C GLU A 639 -1.17 -43.71 -12.43
N LEU A 640 -1.91 -44.47 -13.25
CA LEU A 640 -3.12 -44.01 -13.94
C LEU A 640 -4.38 -44.01 -13.05
N ASN A 641 -4.25 -44.24 -11.75
CA ASN A 641 -5.39 -44.30 -10.83
C ASN A 641 -5.97 -42.89 -10.60
N THR A 642 -7.17 -42.62 -11.12
CA THR A 642 -7.83 -41.31 -11.06
C THR A 642 -8.57 -41.04 -9.74
N LYS A 643 -8.56 -41.99 -8.78
CA LYS A 643 -9.34 -41.87 -7.54
C LYS A 643 -8.98 -40.63 -6.72
N ASN A 644 -7.68 -40.32 -6.57
CA ASN A 644 -7.23 -39.12 -5.86
C ASN A 644 -7.68 -37.86 -6.59
N ARG A 645 -7.47 -37.83 -7.91
CA ARG A 645 -7.83 -36.70 -8.76
C ARG A 645 -9.31 -36.34 -8.63
N GLU A 646 -10.21 -37.32 -8.65
CA GLU A 646 -11.64 -37.11 -8.43
C GLU A 646 -11.98 -36.59 -7.04
N ILE A 647 -11.28 -37.07 -5.99
CA ILE A 647 -11.45 -36.55 -4.63
C ILE A 647 -10.98 -35.09 -4.56
N ILE A 648 -9.82 -34.76 -5.16
CA ILE A 648 -9.28 -33.41 -5.17
C ILE A 648 -10.24 -32.44 -5.88
N LYS A 649 -10.84 -32.84 -6.99
CA LYS A 649 -11.88 -32.04 -7.68
C LYS A 649 -13.07 -31.75 -6.75
N LYS A 650 -13.56 -32.75 -6.02
CA LYS A 650 -14.65 -32.57 -5.05
C LYS A 650 -14.28 -31.65 -3.90
N LEU A 651 -13.04 -31.72 -3.41
CA LEU A 651 -12.55 -30.82 -2.36
C LEU A 651 -12.45 -29.37 -2.86
N ALA A 652 -11.99 -29.18 -4.09
CA ALA A 652 -11.83 -27.86 -4.72
C ALA A 652 -13.16 -27.12 -4.95
N GLN A 653 -14.28 -27.85 -5.05
CA GLN A 653 -15.62 -27.26 -5.14
C GLN A 653 -16.09 -26.61 -3.83
N LYS A 654 -15.55 -27.06 -2.68
CA LYS A 654 -15.97 -26.62 -1.34
C LYS A 654 -14.92 -25.76 -0.61
N HIS A 655 -13.64 -25.87 -1.01
CA HIS A 655 -12.52 -25.29 -0.28
C HIS A 655 -11.50 -24.61 -1.20
N TYR A 656 -10.75 -23.66 -0.64
CA TYR A 656 -9.67 -22.99 -1.34
C TYR A 656 -8.42 -23.89 -1.40
N VAL A 657 -8.22 -24.56 -2.54
CA VAL A 657 -7.21 -25.63 -2.68
C VAL A 657 -6.28 -25.39 -3.89
N HIS A 658 -4.99 -25.61 -3.67
CA HIS A 658 -3.97 -25.82 -4.69
C HIS A 658 -3.74 -27.33 -4.87
N THR A 659 -3.27 -27.76 -6.04
CA THR A 659 -2.95 -29.18 -6.25
C THR A 659 -1.69 -29.39 -7.06
N GLY A 660 -1.05 -30.54 -6.86
CA GLY A 660 0.08 -31.01 -7.65
C GLY A 660 0.07 -32.53 -7.74
N GLY A 661 1.03 -33.10 -8.48
CA GLY A 661 1.14 -34.53 -8.70
C GLY A 661 0.47 -35.01 -9.99
N GLY A 662 1.26 -35.54 -10.92
CA GLY A 662 0.76 -36.18 -12.14
C GLY A 662 0.29 -35.28 -13.27
N LEU A 663 0.37 -33.96 -13.13
CA LEU A 663 -0.02 -32.98 -14.15
C LEU A 663 1.08 -32.87 -15.23
N ARG A 664 0.88 -33.49 -16.39
CA ARG A 664 1.90 -33.60 -17.46
C ARG A 664 1.51 -32.92 -18.76
N SER A 665 0.26 -32.49 -18.90
CA SER A 665 -0.25 -31.85 -20.11
C SER A 665 -1.11 -30.64 -19.80
N LEU A 666 -1.34 -29.79 -20.80
CA LEU A 666 -2.30 -28.68 -20.68
C LEU A 666 -3.71 -29.17 -20.38
N ASN A 667 -4.10 -30.32 -20.93
CA ASN A 667 -5.41 -30.91 -20.65
C ASN A 667 -5.54 -31.29 -19.18
N ASP A 668 -4.47 -31.81 -18.57
CA ASP A 668 -4.51 -32.17 -17.15
C ASP A 668 -4.74 -30.94 -16.27
N ILE A 669 -4.03 -29.86 -16.59
CA ILE A 669 -4.07 -28.60 -15.85
C ILE A 669 -5.43 -27.93 -16.04
N ASP A 670 -5.91 -27.85 -17.28
CA ASP A 670 -7.23 -27.30 -17.61
C ASP A 670 -8.35 -28.04 -16.88
N GLU A 671 -8.29 -29.38 -16.85
CA GLU A 671 -9.24 -30.22 -16.11
C GLU A 671 -9.26 -29.89 -14.61
N MET A 672 -8.09 -29.74 -13.98
CA MET A 672 -8.01 -29.43 -12.55
C MET A 672 -8.45 -27.99 -12.26
N LEU A 673 -8.03 -27.01 -13.05
CA LEU A 673 -8.43 -25.63 -12.86
C LEU A 673 -9.93 -25.44 -13.08
N LYS A 674 -10.54 -26.21 -13.99
CA LYS A 674 -11.99 -26.21 -14.20
C LYS A 674 -12.80 -26.71 -13.01
N SER A 675 -12.21 -27.54 -12.15
CA SER A 675 -12.88 -28.03 -10.95
C SER A 675 -12.79 -27.07 -9.75
N GLY A 676 -12.30 -25.84 -9.92
CA GLY A 676 -12.18 -24.84 -8.86
C GLY A 676 -10.79 -24.73 -8.22
N ILE A 677 -9.81 -25.54 -8.65
CA ILE A 677 -8.43 -25.45 -8.15
C ILE A 677 -7.86 -24.06 -8.39
N ARG A 678 -7.11 -23.54 -7.43
CA ARG A 678 -6.59 -22.18 -7.46
C ARG A 678 -5.24 -22.05 -8.15
N ARG A 679 -4.35 -23.01 -7.90
CA ARG A 679 -3.05 -23.11 -8.56
C ARG A 679 -2.67 -24.56 -8.75
N CYS A 680 -1.98 -24.83 -9.85
CA CYS A 680 -1.37 -26.13 -10.13
C CYS A 680 0.12 -26.05 -9.81
N ALA A 681 0.60 -27.01 -9.03
CA ALA A 681 2.00 -27.18 -8.68
C ALA A 681 2.64 -28.19 -9.63
N LEU A 682 3.68 -27.75 -10.35
CA LEU A 682 4.38 -28.55 -11.36
C LEU A 682 5.84 -28.76 -10.94
N ALA A 683 6.28 -30.02 -10.87
CA ALA A 683 7.64 -30.36 -10.47
C ALA A 683 8.59 -30.68 -11.65
N SER A 684 8.15 -31.56 -12.56
CA SER A 684 8.97 -32.07 -13.68
C SER A 684 8.37 -31.70 -15.05
N ALA A 685 7.73 -30.54 -15.14
CA ALA A 685 7.20 -30.02 -16.40
C ALA A 685 8.32 -29.39 -17.25
N ASP A 686 8.21 -29.55 -18.58
CA ASP A 686 9.08 -28.86 -19.52
C ASP A 686 8.72 -27.36 -19.62
N ASP A 687 9.66 -26.57 -20.13
CA ASP A 687 9.52 -25.13 -20.22
C ASP A 687 8.40 -24.73 -21.21
N GLU A 688 8.18 -25.53 -22.24
CA GLU A 688 7.13 -25.32 -23.24
C GLU A 688 5.72 -25.41 -22.62
N LEU A 689 5.49 -26.37 -21.73
CA LEU A 689 4.24 -26.47 -20.97
C LEU A 689 4.09 -25.31 -19.99
N ILE A 690 5.16 -24.95 -19.27
CA ILE A 690 5.17 -23.85 -18.31
C ILE A 690 4.82 -22.52 -19.01
N GLU A 691 5.35 -22.26 -20.20
CA GLU A 691 5.09 -21.07 -21.00
C GLU A 691 3.60 -20.85 -21.29
N LYS A 692 2.88 -21.93 -21.61
CA LYS A 692 1.46 -21.90 -22.00
C LYS A 692 0.48 -21.70 -20.83
N ILE A 693 0.96 -21.59 -19.60
CA ILE A 693 0.13 -21.48 -18.38
C ILE A 693 0.24 -20.08 -17.78
N ALA A 694 -0.91 -19.50 -17.40
CA ALA A 694 -0.97 -18.24 -16.69
C ALA A 694 -0.20 -18.31 -15.35
N LYS A 695 0.83 -17.45 -15.18
CA LYS A 695 1.81 -17.55 -14.08
C LYS A 695 1.20 -17.37 -12.69
N ASN A 696 0.13 -16.59 -12.57
CA ASN A 696 -0.62 -16.42 -11.32
C ASN A 696 -1.38 -17.70 -10.88
N ARG A 697 -1.53 -18.69 -11.76
CA ARG A 697 -2.15 -20.00 -11.53
C ARG A 697 -1.13 -21.13 -11.35
N LEU A 698 0.16 -20.80 -11.32
CA LEU A 698 1.24 -21.78 -11.31
C LEU A 698 2.07 -21.69 -10.02
N ILE A 699 2.53 -22.85 -9.56
CA ILE A 699 3.60 -23.00 -8.57
C ILE A 699 4.62 -23.94 -9.21
N ILE A 700 5.89 -23.53 -9.31
CA ILE A 700 6.93 -24.45 -9.77
C ILE A 700 7.59 -25.11 -8.57
N GLU A 701 7.44 -26.42 -8.44
CA GLU A 701 8.07 -27.23 -7.39
C GLU A 701 9.46 -27.69 -7.83
N VAL A 702 10.45 -27.44 -6.98
CA VAL A 702 11.84 -27.80 -7.20
C VAL A 702 12.34 -28.56 -5.98
N SER A 703 12.67 -29.82 -6.15
CA SER A 703 13.33 -30.61 -5.10
C SER A 703 14.84 -30.50 -5.27
N ILE A 704 15.59 -30.29 -4.18
CA ILE A 704 17.06 -30.16 -4.23
C ILE A 704 17.77 -31.05 -3.21
N ASN A 705 19.01 -31.40 -3.53
CA ASN A 705 19.95 -32.10 -2.63
C ASN A 705 20.80 -31.09 -1.80
N GLU A 706 21.77 -31.61 -1.03
CA GLU A 706 22.71 -30.82 -0.22
C GLU A 706 23.64 -29.91 -1.05
N GLU A 707 23.83 -30.24 -2.34
CA GLU A 707 24.68 -29.51 -3.28
C GLU A 707 23.89 -28.45 -4.10
N ASN A 708 22.60 -28.24 -3.77
CA ASN A 708 21.67 -27.35 -4.48
C ASN A 708 21.39 -27.77 -5.94
N GLU A 709 21.57 -29.04 -6.28
CA GLU A 709 21.23 -29.58 -7.59
C GLU A 709 19.75 -30.03 -7.64
N VAL A 710 19.09 -29.78 -8.77
CA VAL A 710 17.68 -30.06 -8.97
C VAL A 710 17.43 -31.55 -9.22
N LEU A 711 16.49 -32.11 -8.48
CA LEU A 711 16.02 -33.49 -8.57
C LEU A 711 14.64 -33.54 -9.24
N ILE A 712 14.47 -34.47 -10.20
CA ILE A 712 13.23 -34.66 -10.98
C ILE A 712 12.71 -36.11 -10.87
N HIS A 713 11.56 -36.39 -11.50
CA HIS A 713 10.92 -37.73 -11.55
C HIS A 713 10.71 -38.35 -10.17
N GLY A 714 10.08 -37.60 -9.26
CA GLY A 714 9.85 -38.06 -7.89
C GLY A 714 11.15 -38.22 -7.08
N ARG A 715 12.13 -37.35 -7.35
CA ARG A 715 13.44 -37.26 -6.67
C ARG A 715 14.39 -38.43 -6.95
N ARG A 716 14.16 -39.17 -8.04
CA ARG A 716 14.97 -40.34 -8.43
C ARG A 716 16.12 -39.99 -9.36
N THR A 717 16.03 -38.87 -10.06
CA THR A 717 17.01 -38.44 -11.06
C THR A 717 17.58 -37.10 -10.68
N ASN A 718 18.91 -37.03 -10.53
CA ASN A 718 19.63 -35.78 -10.39
C ASN A 718 19.91 -35.20 -11.78
N THR A 719 19.55 -33.93 -11.97
CA THR A 719 19.79 -33.23 -13.25
C THR A 719 21.20 -32.67 -13.35
N HIS A 720 21.94 -32.58 -12.24
CA HIS A 720 23.19 -31.83 -12.10
C HIS A 720 23.08 -30.33 -12.44
N ILE A 721 21.86 -29.83 -12.59
CA ILE A 721 21.59 -28.40 -12.79
C ILE A 721 21.45 -27.75 -11.42
N ASN A 722 22.26 -26.73 -11.17
CA ASN A 722 22.12 -25.91 -9.96
C ASN A 722 20.78 -25.15 -9.97
N ILE A 723 20.12 -25.10 -8.82
CA ILE A 723 18.81 -24.44 -8.67
C ILE A 723 18.81 -22.96 -9.10
N ILE A 724 19.89 -22.21 -8.88
CA ILE A 724 19.94 -20.79 -9.27
C ILE A 724 19.87 -20.66 -10.79
N THR A 725 20.57 -21.54 -11.52
CA THR A 725 20.49 -21.62 -12.98
C THR A 725 19.05 -21.92 -13.43
N ARG A 726 18.40 -22.89 -12.78
CA ARG A 726 17.00 -23.24 -13.10
C ARG A 726 16.04 -22.09 -12.81
N ILE A 727 16.19 -21.40 -11.68
CA ILE A 727 15.36 -20.24 -11.32
C ILE A 727 15.53 -19.12 -12.34
N ASN A 728 16.75 -18.84 -12.79
CA ASN A 728 17.00 -17.81 -13.81
C ASN A 728 16.29 -18.14 -15.15
N GLN A 729 16.25 -19.41 -15.56
CA GLN A 729 15.47 -19.84 -16.72
C GLN A 729 13.96 -19.61 -16.51
N LEU A 730 13.44 -20.00 -15.34
CA LEU A 730 12.02 -19.81 -15.00
C LEU A 730 11.61 -18.33 -14.96
N ILE A 731 12.50 -17.44 -14.51
CA ILE A 731 12.27 -15.98 -14.52
C ILE A 731 12.13 -15.45 -15.95
N GLN A 732 12.92 -15.96 -16.90
CA GLN A 732 12.79 -15.56 -18.33
C GLN A 732 11.41 -15.92 -18.89
N ILE A 733 10.82 -17.01 -18.39
CA ILE A 733 9.48 -17.50 -18.73
C ILE A 733 8.37 -16.79 -17.91
N GLY A 734 8.73 -15.84 -17.04
CA GLY A 734 7.80 -15.03 -16.25
C GLY A 734 7.28 -15.70 -14.97
N VAL A 735 7.90 -16.79 -14.51
CA VAL A 735 7.55 -17.42 -13.23
C VAL A 735 7.97 -16.51 -12.07
N ASN A 736 7.05 -16.26 -11.14
CA ASN A 736 7.29 -15.45 -9.94
C ASN A 736 6.98 -16.18 -8.61
N VAL A 737 6.51 -17.44 -8.67
CA VAL A 737 6.24 -18.29 -7.50
C VAL A 737 6.92 -19.64 -7.68
N ILE A 738 7.77 -19.99 -6.71
CA ILE A 738 8.46 -21.28 -6.66
C ILE A 738 8.24 -21.93 -5.29
N SER A 739 8.32 -23.25 -5.26
CA SER A 739 8.31 -24.08 -4.05
C SER A 739 9.58 -24.92 -4.03
N ILE A 740 10.36 -24.84 -2.97
CA ILE A 740 11.65 -25.49 -2.82
C ILE A 740 11.55 -26.50 -1.68
N THR A 741 11.85 -27.77 -1.99
CA THR A 741 11.86 -28.85 -1.00
C THR A 741 13.26 -29.39 -0.82
N PHE A 742 13.78 -29.33 0.41
CA PHE A 742 15.08 -29.86 0.80
C PHE A 742 14.94 -31.35 1.13
N VAL A 743 15.42 -32.22 0.24
CA VAL A 743 15.11 -33.65 0.30
C VAL A 743 15.78 -34.35 1.49
N GLN A 744 16.96 -33.90 1.90
CA GLN A 744 17.73 -34.49 2.98
C GLN A 744 17.07 -34.34 4.37
N THR A 745 16.22 -33.34 4.56
CA THR A 745 15.51 -33.10 5.85
C THR A 745 14.04 -33.48 5.80
N GLU A 746 13.51 -33.85 4.64
CA GLU A 746 12.08 -34.07 4.43
C GLU A 746 11.53 -35.29 5.18
N GLY A 747 10.44 -35.10 5.92
CA GLY A 747 9.79 -36.17 6.69
C GLY A 747 10.58 -36.67 7.92
N HIS A 748 11.78 -36.13 8.17
CA HIS A 748 12.60 -36.47 9.33
C HIS A 748 12.22 -35.71 10.61
N LEU A 749 11.58 -34.54 10.47
CA LEU A 749 11.24 -33.63 11.58
C LEU A 749 12.47 -33.23 12.42
N SER A 750 13.66 -33.23 11.80
CA SER A 750 14.95 -32.95 12.44
C SER A 750 15.42 -31.49 12.33
N GLY A 751 14.57 -30.59 11.83
CA GLY A 751 14.91 -29.19 11.57
C GLY A 751 15.24 -28.92 10.09
N ILE A 752 15.27 -27.64 9.73
CA ILE A 752 15.56 -27.14 8.38
C ILE A 752 17.06 -26.86 8.18
N PRO A 753 17.60 -26.96 6.94
CA PRO A 753 19.00 -26.64 6.66
C PRO A 753 19.21 -25.12 6.57
N ARG A 754 19.27 -24.45 7.74
CA ARG A 754 19.30 -22.97 7.86
C ARG A 754 20.39 -22.32 7.01
N GLN A 755 21.62 -22.82 7.03
CA GLN A 755 22.74 -22.25 6.26
C GLN A 755 22.48 -22.32 4.75
N GLN A 756 22.07 -23.48 4.26
CA GLN A 756 21.76 -23.68 2.84
C GLN A 756 20.61 -22.76 2.38
N ILE A 757 19.55 -22.63 3.20
CA ILE A 757 18.44 -21.70 2.93
C ILE A 757 18.94 -20.26 2.86
N HIS A 758 19.77 -19.82 3.81
CA HIS A 758 20.32 -18.47 3.82
C HIS A 758 21.09 -18.15 2.53
N ASP A 759 22.03 -19.02 2.16
CA ASP A 759 22.91 -18.84 1.01
C ASP A 759 22.11 -18.85 -0.31
N LEU A 760 21.07 -19.68 -0.39
CA LEU A 760 20.18 -19.77 -1.53
C LEU A 760 19.33 -18.50 -1.70
N ILE A 761 18.72 -18.02 -0.62
CA ILE A 761 17.79 -16.88 -0.66
C ILE A 761 18.48 -15.57 -1.04
N LEU A 762 19.76 -15.41 -0.67
CA LEU A 762 20.58 -14.26 -1.09
C LEU A 762 20.83 -14.23 -2.59
N GLN A 763 20.81 -15.39 -3.26
CA GLN A 763 21.07 -15.51 -4.70
C GLN A 763 19.80 -15.46 -5.55
N ILE A 764 18.62 -15.71 -4.98
CA ILE A 764 17.34 -15.70 -5.71
C ILE A 764 16.91 -14.25 -6.04
N PRO A 765 16.76 -13.88 -7.33
CA PRO A 765 16.37 -12.53 -7.74
C PRO A 765 14.99 -12.09 -7.23
N SER A 766 14.75 -10.78 -7.10
CA SER A 766 13.49 -10.20 -6.61
C SER A 766 12.27 -10.46 -7.50
N ASN A 767 12.47 -10.85 -8.76
CA ASN A 767 11.42 -11.28 -9.68
C ASN A 767 10.63 -12.49 -9.16
N ILE A 768 11.26 -13.35 -8.35
CA ILE A 768 10.53 -14.33 -7.56
C ILE A 768 9.93 -13.62 -6.36
N GLU A 769 8.63 -13.41 -6.40
CA GLU A 769 7.85 -12.73 -5.36
C GLU A 769 7.61 -13.63 -4.15
N LYS A 770 7.39 -14.94 -4.39
CA LYS A 770 7.06 -15.91 -3.33
C LYS A 770 7.89 -17.18 -3.46
N ILE A 771 8.46 -17.61 -2.34
CA ILE A 771 9.29 -18.80 -2.23
C ILE A 771 8.67 -19.69 -1.14
N TYR A 772 8.10 -20.82 -1.53
CA TYR A 772 7.57 -21.77 -0.57
C TYR A 772 8.71 -22.68 -0.12
N ILE A 773 8.89 -22.90 1.17
CA ILE A 773 9.96 -23.77 1.68
C ILE A 773 9.36 -24.95 2.44
N GLY A 774 9.65 -26.16 1.94
CA GLY A 774 9.32 -27.42 2.57
C GLY A 774 10.56 -28.25 2.90
N GLY A 775 10.39 -29.24 3.78
CA GLY A 775 11.44 -30.19 4.17
C GLY A 775 12.08 -29.86 5.53
N GLY A 776 11.72 -30.61 6.56
CA GLY A 776 12.40 -30.60 7.87
C GLY A 776 11.80 -29.72 8.96
N ILE A 777 10.82 -28.85 8.65
CA ILE A 777 10.18 -27.98 9.65
C ILE A 777 9.57 -28.82 10.77
N SER A 778 9.97 -28.56 12.01
CA SER A 778 9.47 -29.31 13.17
C SER A 778 9.21 -28.47 14.43
N THR A 779 9.70 -27.22 14.47
CA THR A 779 9.58 -26.33 15.63
C THR A 779 9.01 -24.96 15.24
N LEU A 780 8.50 -24.21 16.23
CA LEU A 780 8.11 -22.81 16.04
C LEU A 780 9.32 -21.93 15.69
N GLU A 781 10.51 -22.27 16.19
CA GLU A 781 11.75 -21.57 15.84
C GLU A 781 12.11 -21.70 14.36
N ASP A 782 11.79 -22.83 13.73
CA ASP A 782 11.98 -22.99 12.28
C ASP A 782 11.02 -22.08 11.49
N LEU A 783 9.78 -21.94 11.95
CA LEU A 783 8.82 -20.99 11.37
C LEU A 783 9.30 -19.55 11.51
N GLU A 784 9.73 -19.16 12.71
CA GLU A 784 10.29 -17.83 12.99
C GLU A 784 11.54 -17.55 12.13
N TYR A 785 12.42 -18.54 11.98
CA TYR A 785 13.58 -18.42 11.11
C TYR A 785 13.18 -18.19 9.65
N LEU A 786 12.22 -18.94 9.12
CA LEU A 786 11.76 -18.80 7.74
C LEU A 786 11.02 -17.47 7.51
N TRP A 787 10.15 -17.06 8.42
CA TRP A 787 9.45 -15.77 8.34
C TRP A 787 10.37 -14.56 8.48
N SER A 788 11.62 -14.76 8.94
CA SER A 788 12.62 -13.69 8.94
C SER A 788 13.08 -13.23 7.54
N TYR A 789 12.64 -13.95 6.51
CA TYR A 789 12.81 -13.59 5.11
C TYR A 789 11.45 -13.20 4.50
N PRO A 790 11.28 -11.95 4.01
CA PRO A 790 9.99 -11.41 3.58
C PRO A 790 9.23 -12.20 2.50
N ARG A 791 9.96 -12.94 1.65
CA ARG A 791 9.41 -13.66 0.49
C ARG A 791 9.09 -15.13 0.78
N ILE A 792 9.44 -15.63 1.97
CA ILE A 792 9.34 -17.04 2.30
C ILE A 792 7.99 -17.35 2.94
N ILE A 793 7.34 -18.42 2.46
CA ILE A 793 6.14 -19.00 3.06
C ILE A 793 6.44 -20.46 3.41
N PRO A 794 6.48 -20.83 4.69
CA PRO A 794 6.66 -22.21 5.12
C PRO A 794 5.57 -23.16 4.58
N LEU A 795 5.99 -24.33 4.11
CA LEU A 795 5.14 -25.42 3.62
C LEU A 795 5.08 -26.55 4.67
N LEU A 796 3.93 -26.74 5.31
CA LEU A 796 3.75 -27.62 6.47
C LEU A 796 2.95 -28.88 6.13
N GLY A 797 3.64 -30.03 6.15
CA GLY A 797 3.02 -31.35 6.09
C GLY A 797 3.16 -32.10 7.41
N SER A 798 4.22 -32.91 7.53
CA SER A 798 4.42 -33.85 8.64
C SER A 798 4.35 -33.24 10.05
N ALA A 799 4.74 -31.97 10.22
CA ALA A 799 4.73 -31.31 11.53
C ALA A 799 3.32 -31.17 12.12
N ILE A 800 2.34 -30.89 11.27
CA ILE A 800 0.93 -30.73 11.65
C ILE A 800 0.29 -32.10 11.90
N TRP A 801 0.50 -33.04 10.98
CA TRP A 801 -0.09 -34.38 11.07
C TRP A 801 0.45 -35.21 12.22
N LYS A 802 1.72 -35.04 12.60
CA LYS A 802 2.34 -35.69 13.77
C LYS A 802 2.18 -34.88 15.06
N ASN A 803 1.35 -33.84 15.04
CA ASN A 803 1.07 -32.95 16.17
C ASN A 803 2.33 -32.38 16.86
N LYS A 804 3.41 -32.19 16.09
CA LYS A 804 4.62 -31.50 16.57
C LYS A 804 4.36 -30.00 16.70
N LEU A 805 3.57 -29.47 15.78
CA LEU A 805 3.05 -28.11 15.81
C LEU A 805 1.53 -28.17 15.80
N THR A 806 0.91 -27.59 16.81
CA THR A 806 -0.55 -27.48 16.88
C THR A 806 -1.00 -26.28 16.03
N ILE A 807 -2.23 -26.33 15.52
CA ILE A 807 -2.80 -25.22 14.76
C ILE A 807 -2.81 -23.93 15.58
N GLY A 808 -3.18 -24.03 16.87
CA GLY A 808 -3.20 -22.91 17.80
C GLY A 808 -1.81 -22.28 17.99
N SER A 809 -0.76 -23.09 18.16
CA SER A 809 0.59 -22.57 18.34
C SER A 809 1.15 -21.90 17.08
N ILE A 810 0.80 -22.42 15.90
CA ILE A 810 1.13 -21.79 14.61
C ILE A 810 0.45 -20.42 14.52
N TYR A 811 -0.86 -20.33 14.77
CA TYR A 811 -1.58 -19.05 14.75
C TYR A 811 -1.05 -18.06 15.80
N ASN A 812 -0.80 -18.50 17.04
CA ASN A 812 -0.20 -17.67 18.08
C ASN A 812 1.17 -17.12 17.69
N SER A 813 1.91 -17.83 16.83
CA SER A 813 3.18 -17.35 16.28
C SER A 813 2.96 -16.43 15.08
N MET A 814 1.90 -16.60 14.30
CA MET A 814 1.60 -15.71 13.16
C MET A 814 0.99 -14.36 13.58
N ILE A 815 0.33 -14.29 14.74
CA ILE A 815 -0.45 -13.14 15.21
C ILE A 815 0.41 -12.13 15.99
N HIS A 816 0.24 -10.85 15.67
CA HIS A 816 0.81 -9.73 16.41
C HIS A 816 -0.21 -9.19 17.42
N PHE A 817 -0.07 -9.62 18.68
CA PHE A 817 -0.87 -9.11 19.79
C PHE A 817 -0.43 -7.69 20.19
N ASP A 818 -1.38 -6.90 20.70
CA ASP A 818 -1.11 -5.60 21.29
C ASP A 818 -0.33 -5.70 22.63
N GLU A 819 -0.05 -4.56 23.25
CA GLU A 819 0.66 -4.48 24.53
C GLU A 819 -0.07 -5.13 25.71
N ASN A 820 -1.38 -5.36 25.59
CA ASN A 820 -2.19 -6.08 26.58
C ASN A 820 -2.28 -7.59 26.27
N GLY A 821 -1.61 -8.06 25.21
CA GLY A 821 -1.65 -9.46 24.80
C GLY A 821 -2.97 -9.88 24.12
N ILE A 822 -3.71 -8.92 23.55
CA ILE A 822 -4.96 -9.16 22.84
C ILE A 822 -4.90 -8.70 21.38
N VAL A 823 -5.83 -9.17 20.55
CA VAL A 823 -5.92 -8.83 19.12
C VAL A 823 -7.40 -8.68 18.71
N PRO A 824 -7.77 -7.70 17.88
CA PRO A 824 -9.11 -7.62 17.32
C PRO A 824 -9.37 -8.81 16.37
N ALA A 825 -10.58 -9.38 16.48
CA ALA A 825 -11.07 -10.45 15.63
C ALA A 825 -12.42 -10.07 15.01
N ILE A 826 -12.44 -9.88 13.70
CA ILE A 826 -13.65 -9.65 12.91
C ILE A 826 -14.27 -11.02 12.61
N ILE A 827 -15.53 -11.18 12.97
CA ILE A 827 -16.28 -12.41 12.72
C ILE A 827 -17.19 -12.18 11.52
N GLN A 828 -17.14 -13.07 10.54
CA GLN A 828 -18.02 -13.05 9.37
C GLN A 828 -18.62 -14.43 9.12
N ASP A 829 -19.72 -14.50 8.34
CA ASP A 829 -20.18 -15.78 7.80
C ASP A 829 -19.52 -16.15 6.47
N LYS A 830 -19.84 -17.35 5.98
CA LYS A 830 -19.44 -17.88 4.66
C LYS A 830 -19.85 -16.99 3.47
N ASN A 831 -20.81 -16.09 3.65
CA ASN A 831 -21.28 -15.17 2.60
C ASN A 831 -20.59 -13.80 2.67
N GLY A 832 -19.63 -13.62 3.58
CA GLY A 832 -18.88 -12.39 3.79
C GLY A 832 -19.61 -11.33 4.62
N ILE A 833 -20.71 -11.68 5.30
CA ILE A 833 -21.45 -10.75 6.15
C ILE A 833 -20.80 -10.69 7.52
N VAL A 834 -20.37 -9.49 7.93
CA VAL A 834 -19.80 -9.25 9.26
C VAL A 834 -20.84 -9.41 10.36
N LYS A 835 -20.53 -10.29 11.31
CA LYS A 835 -21.37 -10.65 12.46
C LYS A 835 -21.02 -9.86 13.71
N GLY A 836 -19.76 -9.49 13.89
CA GLY A 836 -19.33 -8.76 15.06
C GLY A 836 -17.82 -8.59 15.12
N LEU A 837 -17.39 -7.78 16.08
CA LEU A 837 -16.00 -7.65 16.47
C LEU A 837 -15.81 -8.19 17.88
N CYS A 838 -14.83 -9.06 18.05
CA CYS A 838 -14.39 -9.63 19.31
C CYS A 838 -12.92 -9.29 19.56
N TYR A 839 -12.43 -9.54 20.77
CA TYR A 839 -11.01 -9.56 21.07
C TYR A 839 -10.59 -10.98 21.44
N MET A 840 -9.37 -11.35 21.09
CA MET A 840 -8.79 -12.67 21.35
C MET A 840 -7.42 -12.50 22.02
N ASN A 841 -7.09 -13.36 22.97
CA ASN A 841 -5.74 -13.54 23.50
C ASN A 841 -5.19 -14.91 23.03
N ARG A 842 -3.94 -15.21 23.37
CA ARG A 842 -3.27 -16.47 22.99
C ARG A 842 -4.08 -17.72 23.34
N GLU A 843 -4.60 -17.77 24.57
CA GLU A 843 -5.43 -18.87 25.08
C GLU A 843 -6.72 -19.03 24.24
N SER A 844 -7.39 -17.92 23.94
CA SER A 844 -8.61 -17.97 23.12
C SER A 844 -8.38 -18.47 21.70
N ILE A 845 -7.20 -18.23 21.13
CA ILE A 845 -6.84 -18.72 19.80
C ILE A 845 -6.55 -20.22 19.85
N GLU A 846 -5.83 -20.68 20.87
CA GLU A 846 -5.59 -22.10 21.10
C GLU A 846 -6.89 -22.90 21.21
N GLU A 847 -7.77 -22.47 22.12
CA GLU A 847 -9.07 -23.11 22.32
C GLU A 847 -9.94 -23.03 21.06
N THR A 848 -9.96 -21.88 20.37
CA THR A 848 -10.72 -21.72 19.12
C THR A 848 -10.24 -22.69 18.03
N CYS A 849 -8.93 -22.87 17.90
CA CYS A 849 -8.34 -23.77 16.91
C CYS A 849 -8.57 -25.24 17.27
N GLN A 850 -8.47 -25.58 18.56
CA GLN A 850 -8.62 -26.94 19.07
C GLN A 850 -10.09 -27.42 19.01
N GLU A 851 -11.02 -26.64 19.55
CA GLU A 851 -12.43 -27.01 19.67
C GLU A 851 -13.25 -26.75 18.40
N ARG A 852 -12.71 -25.97 17.45
CA ARG A 852 -13.44 -25.47 16.27
C ARG A 852 -14.72 -24.71 16.63
N LYS A 853 -14.69 -23.99 17.76
CA LYS A 853 -15.75 -23.10 18.25
C LYS A 853 -15.16 -21.74 18.53
N LEU A 854 -15.93 -20.66 18.37
CA LEU A 854 -15.43 -19.32 18.62
C LEU A 854 -15.28 -19.05 20.12
N TYR A 855 -14.04 -18.96 20.60
CA TYR A 855 -13.72 -18.40 21.91
C TYR A 855 -13.27 -16.94 21.77
N ARG A 856 -13.61 -16.10 22.75
CA ARG A 856 -13.20 -14.69 22.80
C ARG A 856 -12.73 -14.31 24.19
N TYR A 857 -11.81 -13.36 24.24
CA TYR A 857 -11.39 -12.73 25.48
C TYR A 857 -12.30 -11.53 25.80
N SER A 858 -12.93 -11.54 26.97
CA SER A 858 -13.71 -10.39 27.43
C SER A 858 -12.82 -9.40 28.15
N ARG A 859 -12.57 -8.22 27.56
CA ARG A 859 -11.82 -7.14 28.23
C ARG A 859 -12.48 -6.67 29.53
N LYS A 860 -13.82 -6.75 29.63
CA LYS A 860 -14.59 -6.34 30.82
C LYS A 860 -14.53 -7.37 31.95
N LEU A 861 -14.63 -8.66 31.61
CA LEU A 861 -14.63 -9.75 32.59
C LEU A 861 -13.23 -10.38 32.79
N GLN A 862 -12.25 -9.93 32.02
CA GLN A 862 -10.87 -10.40 31.98
C GLN A 862 -10.72 -11.92 31.92
N ARG A 863 -11.64 -12.59 31.20
CA ARG A 863 -11.69 -14.05 31.09
C ARG A 863 -12.08 -14.51 29.69
N LEU A 864 -11.78 -15.76 29.41
CA LEU A 864 -12.21 -16.47 28.23
C LEU A 864 -13.73 -16.74 28.25
N ILE A 865 -14.37 -16.62 27.08
CA ILE A 865 -15.80 -16.89 26.89
C ILE A 865 -15.99 -17.63 25.57
N MET A 866 -16.69 -18.77 25.60
CA MET A 866 -17.17 -19.43 24.39
C MET A 866 -18.43 -18.72 23.88
N LYS A 867 -18.42 -18.27 22.62
CA LYS A 867 -19.59 -17.60 22.05
C LYS A 867 -20.73 -18.60 21.89
N GLY A 868 -21.86 -18.32 22.55
CA GLY A 868 -23.04 -19.18 22.54
C GLY A 868 -23.12 -20.14 23.74
N GLU A 869 -22.17 -20.08 24.69
CA GLU A 869 -22.16 -20.95 25.88
C GLU A 869 -23.46 -20.90 26.68
N THR A 870 -24.01 -19.70 26.91
CA THR A 870 -25.24 -19.53 27.67
C THR A 870 -26.50 -19.64 26.80
N SER A 871 -26.46 -19.23 25.54
CA SER A 871 -27.64 -19.20 24.66
C SER A 871 -27.86 -20.48 23.85
N GLY A 872 -26.83 -21.33 23.72
CA GLY A 872 -26.82 -22.49 22.82
C GLY A 872 -26.38 -22.18 21.38
N ASP A 873 -26.25 -20.90 21.02
CA ASP A 873 -25.92 -20.44 19.66
C ASP A 873 -24.41 -20.54 19.34
N ILE A 874 -23.87 -21.75 19.41
CA ILE A 874 -22.45 -22.02 19.18
C ILE A 874 -22.07 -21.62 17.75
N GLN A 875 -20.95 -20.91 17.62
CA GLN A 875 -20.39 -20.48 16.34
C GLN A 875 -19.23 -21.39 15.93
N HIS A 876 -19.43 -22.21 14.91
CA HIS A 876 -18.43 -23.16 14.43
C HIS A 876 -17.44 -22.48 13.47
N ILE A 877 -16.15 -22.71 13.67
CA ILE A 877 -15.10 -22.09 12.87
C ILE A 877 -14.91 -22.85 11.56
N ILE A 878 -15.06 -22.14 10.44
CA ILE A 878 -14.74 -22.62 9.10
C ILE A 878 -13.27 -22.34 8.80
N GLN A 879 -12.88 -21.06 8.87
CA GLN A 879 -11.56 -20.57 8.46
C GLN A 879 -11.10 -19.40 9.32
N ILE A 880 -9.79 -19.30 9.56
CA ILE A 880 -9.15 -18.13 10.16
C ILE A 880 -8.19 -17.52 9.12
N SER A 881 -8.12 -16.21 9.07
CA SER A 881 -7.20 -15.46 8.20
C SER A 881 -6.68 -14.25 8.94
N LEU A 882 -5.47 -13.81 8.59
CA LEU A 882 -4.85 -12.62 9.15
C LEU A 882 -4.80 -11.54 8.07
N ASP A 883 -4.79 -10.29 8.50
CA ASP A 883 -4.54 -9.16 7.61
C ASP A 883 -3.08 -9.07 7.16
N CYS A 884 -2.73 -8.00 6.43
CA CYS A 884 -1.43 -7.90 5.78
C CYS A 884 -0.25 -7.76 6.74
N ASP A 885 -0.49 -7.35 7.98
CA ASP A 885 0.55 -7.09 8.97
C ASP A 885 0.33 -7.88 10.27
N GLY A 886 -0.71 -8.73 10.31
CA GLY A 886 -0.95 -9.78 11.30
C GLY A 886 -1.51 -9.28 12.63
N ASP A 887 -1.95 -8.03 12.71
CA ASP A 887 -2.49 -7.43 13.93
C ASP A 887 -4.03 -7.44 13.99
N THR A 888 -4.69 -8.03 12.99
CA THR A 888 -6.13 -8.28 13.01
C THR A 888 -6.46 -9.68 12.46
N ILE A 889 -7.41 -10.36 13.11
CA ILE A 889 -7.92 -11.67 12.69
C ILE A 889 -9.26 -11.52 11.98
N LEU A 890 -9.44 -12.22 10.86
CA LEU A 890 -10.74 -12.50 10.24
C LEU A 890 -11.12 -13.96 10.50
N ILE A 891 -12.23 -14.19 11.18
CA ILE A 891 -12.76 -15.53 11.47
C ILE A 891 -14.05 -15.73 10.71
N THR A 892 -14.07 -16.75 9.86
CA THR A 892 -15.27 -17.16 9.13
C THR A 892 -15.96 -18.29 9.90
N VAL A 893 -17.25 -18.10 10.20
CA VAL A 893 -18.06 -19.05 10.98
C VAL A 893 -19.27 -19.57 10.20
N ASP A 894 -19.76 -20.76 10.58
CA ASP A 894 -21.06 -21.26 10.14
C ASP A 894 -22.18 -20.57 10.95
N SER A 895 -22.76 -19.51 10.39
CA SER A 895 -23.66 -18.57 11.06
C SER A 895 -25.15 -18.99 11.06
N LYS A 896 -25.47 -20.29 11.13
CA LYS A 896 -26.88 -20.73 11.18
C LYS A 896 -27.65 -20.16 12.39
N ASN A 897 -26.94 -19.91 13.50
CA ASN A 897 -27.51 -19.39 14.74
C ASN A 897 -27.35 -17.85 14.87
N PRO A 898 -28.21 -17.16 15.64
CA PRO A 898 -28.01 -15.75 16.00
C PRO A 898 -26.61 -15.48 16.58
N PHE A 899 -25.98 -14.39 16.14
CA PHE A 899 -24.68 -13.98 16.69
C PHE A 899 -24.84 -13.05 17.89
N CYS A 900 -25.82 -12.13 17.86
CA CYS A 900 -26.02 -11.19 18.96
C CYS A 900 -26.81 -11.83 20.11
N HIS A 901 -26.48 -11.45 21.35
CA HIS A 901 -27.21 -11.88 22.55
C HIS A 901 -28.66 -11.36 22.59
N THR A 902 -29.02 -10.41 21.72
CA THR A 902 -30.39 -9.90 21.54
C THR A 902 -31.20 -10.68 20.49
N GLY A 903 -30.68 -11.81 19.99
CA GLY A 903 -31.34 -12.65 18.98
C GLY A 903 -31.10 -12.23 17.53
N HIS A 904 -30.32 -11.17 17.28
CA HIS A 904 -30.00 -10.73 15.93
C HIS A 904 -28.87 -11.55 15.28
N HIS A 905 -28.89 -11.70 13.96
CA HIS A 905 -27.83 -12.37 13.21
C HIS A 905 -26.48 -11.65 13.22
N SER A 906 -26.44 -10.35 13.55
CA SER A 906 -25.21 -9.56 13.70
C SER A 906 -25.32 -8.68 14.95
N CYS A 907 -24.20 -8.39 15.59
CA CYS A 907 -24.09 -7.41 16.67
C CYS A 907 -24.25 -5.96 16.15
N PHE A 908 -24.03 -5.74 14.86
CA PHE A 908 -24.24 -4.43 14.25
C PHE A 908 -25.72 -4.29 13.90
N ASN A 909 -26.36 -3.21 14.35
CA ASN A 909 -27.73 -2.85 13.97
C ASN A 909 -27.75 -2.56 12.46
N LEU A 910 -27.93 -3.59 11.65
CA LEU A 910 -28.29 -3.47 10.24
C LEU A 910 -29.76 -3.06 10.16
N GLN A 911 -30.09 -1.83 10.57
CA GLN A 911 -31.45 -1.29 10.41
C GLN A 911 -31.76 -0.93 8.95
N THR A 912 -30.81 -1.00 8.02
CA THR A 912 -31.06 -0.73 6.60
C THR A 912 -30.14 -1.58 5.73
N SER A 913 -30.77 -2.47 4.95
CA SER A 913 -30.23 -3.25 3.83
C SER A 913 -28.98 -4.10 4.10
N ILE A 914 -29.17 -5.40 4.37
CA ILE A 914 -28.29 -6.39 3.74
C ILE A 914 -28.38 -6.06 2.24
N LYS A 915 -27.32 -5.52 1.62
CA LYS A 915 -27.26 -5.45 0.16
C LYS A 915 -27.53 -6.87 -0.32
N ALA A 916 -28.64 -7.09 -1.02
CA ALA A 916 -29.00 -8.41 -1.51
C ALA A 916 -27.79 -8.97 -2.26
N ASN A 917 -27.20 -10.03 -1.73
CA ASN A 917 -26.17 -10.79 -2.44
C ASN A 917 -26.82 -12.08 -2.94
N PHE A 918 -26.38 -12.55 -4.10
CA PHE A 918 -27.02 -13.71 -4.74
C PHE A 918 -26.99 -14.97 -3.87
N GLY A 919 -26.00 -15.12 -2.98
CA GLY A 919 -25.92 -16.25 -2.04
C GLY A 919 -27.06 -16.24 -1.01
N THR A 920 -27.22 -15.14 -0.27
CA THR A 920 -28.29 -14.99 0.73
C THR A 920 -29.69 -15.03 0.11
N LEU A 921 -29.87 -14.43 -1.06
CA LEU A 921 -31.11 -14.50 -1.82
C LEU A 921 -31.41 -15.95 -2.25
N ALA A 922 -30.41 -16.67 -2.77
CA ALA A 922 -30.57 -18.06 -3.17
C ALA A 922 -30.88 -18.99 -1.99
N ASP A 923 -30.19 -18.83 -0.85
CA ASP A 923 -30.47 -19.56 0.38
C ASP A 923 -31.91 -19.32 0.86
N HIS A 924 -32.38 -18.06 0.83
CA HIS A 924 -33.75 -17.71 1.20
C HIS A 924 -34.78 -18.35 0.24
N ILE A 925 -34.59 -18.23 -1.08
CA ILE A 925 -35.49 -18.82 -2.09
C ILE A 925 -35.53 -20.35 -1.91
N LYS A 926 -34.37 -20.99 -1.74
CA LYS A 926 -34.26 -22.44 -1.56
C LYS A 926 -34.99 -22.92 -0.31
N SER A 927 -34.94 -22.16 0.79
CA SER A 927 -35.67 -22.51 2.03
C SER A 927 -37.19 -22.62 1.86
N LYS A 928 -37.75 -22.07 0.78
CA LYS A 928 -39.19 -22.09 0.47
C LYS A 928 -39.60 -23.24 -0.44
N ILE A 929 -38.68 -24.12 -0.88
CA ILE A 929 -38.95 -25.16 -1.88
C ILE A 929 -40.08 -26.12 -1.47
N ASP A 930 -40.28 -26.36 -0.17
CA ASP A 930 -41.34 -27.24 0.36
C ASP A 930 -42.59 -26.48 0.83
N SER A 931 -42.63 -25.15 0.66
CA SER A 931 -43.78 -24.33 1.05
C SER A 931 -44.79 -24.15 -0.08
N ASP A 932 -46.02 -23.77 0.23
CA ASP A 932 -47.05 -23.41 -0.77
C ASP A 932 -46.99 -21.95 -1.26
N SER A 933 -45.89 -21.25 -0.93
CA SER A 933 -45.62 -19.89 -1.44
C SER A 933 -45.39 -19.90 -2.96
N TYR A 934 -45.50 -18.73 -3.60
CA TYR A 934 -45.19 -18.54 -5.02
C TYR A 934 -43.83 -19.15 -5.39
N SER A 935 -42.79 -18.79 -4.62
CA SER A 935 -41.42 -19.30 -4.79
C SER A 935 -41.33 -20.82 -4.66
N GLY A 936 -42.07 -21.43 -3.73
CA GLY A 936 -42.11 -22.89 -3.58
C GLY A 936 -42.76 -23.60 -4.76
N LYS A 937 -43.89 -23.07 -5.26
CA LYS A 937 -44.62 -23.62 -6.40
C LYS A 937 -43.83 -23.51 -7.72
N ILE A 938 -43.18 -22.36 -7.96
CA ILE A 938 -42.34 -22.13 -9.14
C ILE A 938 -41.13 -23.08 -9.14
N GLN A 939 -40.43 -23.22 -8.02
CA GLN A 939 -39.27 -24.11 -7.89
C GLN A 939 -39.63 -25.59 -8.16
N ARG A 940 -40.81 -26.04 -7.74
CA ARG A 940 -41.29 -27.41 -8.00
C ARG A 940 -41.79 -27.61 -9.44
N ASN A 941 -41.90 -26.56 -10.26
CA ASN A 941 -42.35 -26.63 -11.65
C ASN A 941 -41.39 -25.88 -12.60
N PRO A 942 -40.34 -26.55 -13.10
CA PRO A 942 -39.33 -25.95 -13.97
C PRO A 942 -39.89 -25.34 -15.26
N GLN A 943 -41.01 -25.85 -15.79
CA GLN A 943 -41.64 -25.33 -17.00
C GLN A 943 -42.28 -23.96 -16.77
N LEU A 944 -42.92 -23.78 -15.61
CA LEU A 944 -43.50 -22.51 -15.20
C LEU A 944 -42.41 -21.49 -14.87
N ALA A 945 -41.34 -21.93 -14.20
CA ALA A 945 -40.16 -21.09 -13.94
C ALA A 945 -39.51 -20.61 -15.25
N LEU A 946 -39.38 -21.50 -16.25
CA LEU A 946 -38.83 -21.15 -17.57
C LEU A 946 -39.73 -20.14 -18.32
N ALA A 947 -41.05 -20.31 -18.26
CA ALA A 947 -42.00 -19.37 -18.85
C ALA A 947 -41.86 -17.97 -18.24
N LYS A 948 -41.71 -17.88 -16.90
CA LYS A 948 -41.42 -16.61 -16.22
C LYS A 948 -40.07 -16.04 -16.62
N ILE A 949 -38.99 -16.84 -16.68
CA ILE A 949 -37.68 -16.37 -17.16
C ILE A 949 -37.79 -15.72 -18.55
N MET A 950 -38.55 -16.34 -19.47
CA MET A 950 -38.76 -15.78 -20.80
C MET A 950 -39.52 -14.45 -20.75
N GLU A 951 -40.54 -14.33 -19.90
CA GLU A 951 -41.30 -13.11 -19.67
C GLU A 951 -40.41 -11.97 -19.13
N GLU A 952 -39.70 -12.20 -18.02
CA GLU A 952 -38.80 -11.21 -17.41
C GLU A 952 -37.66 -10.82 -18.35
N PHE A 953 -37.14 -11.77 -19.14
CA PHE A 953 -36.11 -11.48 -20.14
C PHE A 953 -36.62 -10.52 -21.21
N TRP A 954 -37.86 -10.65 -21.66
CA TRP A 954 -38.47 -9.71 -22.60
C TRP A 954 -38.70 -8.34 -21.97
N GLU A 955 -39.03 -8.27 -20.68
CA GLU A 955 -39.19 -7.02 -19.94
C GLU A 955 -37.85 -6.30 -19.76
N VAL A 956 -36.75 -7.02 -19.48
CA VAL A 956 -35.38 -6.48 -19.47
C VAL A 956 -34.99 -5.88 -20.83
N VAL A 957 -35.34 -6.57 -21.91
CA VAL A 957 -35.03 -6.15 -23.28
C VAL A 957 -35.89 -4.96 -23.73
N ALA A 958 -37.13 -4.87 -23.25
CA ALA A 958 -38.09 -3.82 -23.63
C ALA A 958 -38.08 -2.59 -22.69
N GLY A 959 -37.47 -2.70 -21.51
CA GLY A 959 -37.45 -1.64 -20.50
C GLY A 959 -36.60 -0.42 -20.87
N HIS A 960 -37.03 0.76 -20.42
CA HIS A 960 -36.22 1.99 -20.39
C HIS A 960 -35.28 2.01 -19.16
N GLU A 961 -34.29 2.90 -19.14
CA GLU A 961 -33.23 2.94 -18.09
C GLU A 961 -33.77 2.86 -16.65
N ASP A 962 -34.92 3.47 -16.36
CA ASP A 962 -35.51 3.50 -15.01
C ASP A 962 -36.13 2.16 -14.55
N ASN A 963 -36.62 1.33 -15.47
CA ASN A 963 -37.25 0.03 -15.13
C ASN A 963 -36.30 -1.16 -15.28
N GLN A 964 -35.21 -1.01 -16.03
CA GLN A 964 -34.32 -2.11 -16.39
C GLN A 964 -33.68 -2.81 -15.19
N ILE A 965 -33.43 -2.08 -14.10
CA ILE A 965 -32.94 -2.64 -12.83
C ILE A 965 -33.98 -3.59 -12.19
N SER A 966 -35.26 -3.23 -12.22
CA SER A 966 -36.34 -4.05 -11.65
C SER A 966 -36.49 -5.34 -12.45
N GLU A 967 -36.60 -5.24 -13.77
CA GLU A 967 -36.77 -6.39 -14.65
C GLU A 967 -35.56 -7.34 -14.60
N CYS A 968 -34.34 -6.78 -14.49
CA CYS A 968 -33.14 -7.61 -14.33
C CYS A 968 -33.15 -8.35 -13.00
N SER A 969 -33.67 -7.72 -11.93
CA SER A 969 -33.78 -8.33 -10.61
C SER A 969 -34.77 -9.51 -10.64
N ASP A 970 -35.92 -9.35 -11.28
CA ASP A 970 -36.93 -10.41 -11.41
C ASP A 970 -36.45 -11.55 -12.31
N LEU A 971 -35.73 -11.24 -13.40
CA LEU A 971 -35.05 -12.26 -14.21
C LEU A 971 -34.07 -13.10 -13.37
N PHE A 972 -33.25 -12.46 -12.53
CA PHE A 972 -32.31 -13.21 -11.67
C PHE A 972 -33.03 -14.07 -10.63
N VAL A 973 -34.11 -13.58 -10.02
CA VAL A 973 -34.89 -14.33 -9.04
C VAL A 973 -35.51 -15.59 -9.67
N HIS A 974 -36.14 -15.47 -10.83
CA HIS A 974 -36.75 -16.60 -11.53
C HIS A 974 -35.70 -17.58 -12.06
N LEU A 975 -34.53 -17.09 -12.50
CA LEU A 975 -33.40 -17.94 -12.85
C LEU A 975 -32.92 -18.78 -11.66
N ILE A 976 -32.78 -18.18 -10.46
CA ILE A 976 -32.41 -18.91 -9.24
C ILE A 976 -33.46 -19.98 -8.90
N MET A 977 -34.76 -19.67 -9.00
CA MET A 977 -35.83 -20.63 -8.75
C MET A 977 -35.78 -21.82 -9.73
N TYR A 978 -35.55 -21.54 -11.01
CA TYR A 978 -35.38 -22.57 -12.03
C TYR A 978 -34.18 -23.47 -11.74
N LEU A 979 -33.01 -22.88 -11.44
CA LEU A 979 -31.79 -23.63 -11.11
C LEU A 979 -32.00 -24.53 -9.88
N ASN A 980 -32.60 -24.01 -8.80
CA ASN A 980 -32.93 -24.80 -7.62
C ASN A 980 -33.84 -25.99 -7.94
N GLY A 981 -34.86 -25.80 -8.79
CA GLY A 981 -35.75 -26.86 -9.26
C GLY A 981 -35.04 -27.95 -10.07
N MET A 982 -33.91 -27.61 -10.72
CA MET A 982 -33.01 -28.56 -11.39
C MET A 982 -31.93 -29.15 -10.47
N GLY A 983 -31.90 -28.76 -9.19
CA GLY A 983 -30.87 -29.16 -8.25
C GLY A 983 -29.51 -28.45 -8.42
N ILE A 984 -29.45 -27.38 -9.22
CA ILE A 984 -28.24 -26.58 -9.47
C ILE A 984 -28.21 -25.39 -8.49
N THR A 985 -27.08 -25.14 -7.86
CA THR A 985 -26.90 -24.06 -6.88
C THR A 985 -26.13 -22.87 -7.44
N ILE A 986 -26.26 -21.70 -6.81
CA ILE A 986 -25.43 -20.52 -7.13
C ILE A 986 -23.93 -20.78 -6.88
N GLU A 987 -23.60 -21.71 -5.97
CA GLU A 987 -22.23 -22.15 -5.74
C GLU A 987 -21.67 -22.91 -6.96
N ASP A 988 -22.47 -23.77 -7.59
CA ASP A 988 -22.11 -24.46 -8.84
C ASP A 988 -21.83 -23.47 -9.98
N ILE A 989 -22.67 -22.45 -10.12
CA ILE A 989 -22.46 -21.37 -11.11
C ILE A 989 -21.21 -20.55 -10.79
N SER A 990 -20.97 -20.25 -9.51
CA SER A 990 -19.77 -19.52 -9.09
C SER A 990 -18.50 -20.32 -9.35
N ASN A 991 -18.54 -21.64 -9.15
CA ASN A 991 -17.46 -22.57 -9.49
C ASN A 991 -17.19 -22.59 -10.99
N GLU A 992 -18.24 -22.62 -11.82
CA GLU A 992 -18.11 -22.52 -13.28
C GLU A 992 -17.63 -21.13 -13.75
N LEU A 993 -18.01 -20.04 -13.10
CA LEU A 993 -17.45 -18.72 -13.44
C LEU A 993 -15.96 -18.63 -13.07
N ASN A 994 -15.56 -19.25 -11.96
CA ASN A 994 -14.16 -19.37 -11.58
C ASN A 994 -13.38 -20.24 -12.59
N SER A 995 -13.98 -21.30 -13.13
CA SER A 995 -13.41 -22.14 -14.18
C SER A 995 -13.14 -21.33 -15.46
N ARG A 996 -14.08 -20.45 -15.85
CA ARG A 996 -14.01 -19.66 -17.09
C ARG A 996 -12.96 -18.56 -17.10
N ARG A 997 -12.53 -18.05 -15.93
CA ARG A 997 -11.43 -17.08 -15.80
C ARG A 997 -10.09 -17.60 -16.32
N TRP A 998 -9.98 -18.91 -16.60
CA TRP A 998 -8.82 -19.58 -17.14
C TRP A 998 -8.66 -19.46 -18.66
N LYS A 999 -9.76 -19.34 -19.42
CA LYS A 999 -9.63 -19.13 -20.86
C LYS A 999 -9.11 -17.71 -21.08
N GLU A 1000 -7.82 -17.57 -21.41
CA GLU A 1000 -7.38 -16.39 -22.16
C GLU A 1000 -8.34 -16.22 -23.33
N LYS A 1001 -8.64 -14.97 -23.68
CA LYS A 1001 -9.05 -14.67 -25.04
C LYS A 1001 -7.95 -15.24 -25.92
N GLN A 1002 -8.11 -16.46 -26.42
CA GLN A 1002 -7.62 -16.74 -27.76
C GLN A 1002 -8.11 -15.56 -28.58
N ASN A 1003 -7.21 -14.98 -29.37
CA ASN A 1003 -7.63 -14.05 -30.38
C ASN A 1003 -8.63 -14.81 -31.27
N ASP A 1004 -9.91 -14.77 -30.90
CA ASP A 1004 -11.07 -15.19 -31.69
C ASP A 1004 -11.29 -14.15 -32.80
N ASN A 1005 -10.18 -13.72 -33.42
CA ASN A 1005 -10.10 -13.07 -34.72
C ASN A 1005 -9.54 -14.04 -35.76
N GLN A 1006 -9.40 -15.33 -35.43
CA GLN A 1006 -9.25 -16.39 -36.42
C GLN A 1006 -10.50 -17.27 -36.37
N ASP A 1007 -11.13 -17.39 -37.54
CA ASP A 1007 -12.26 -18.27 -37.88
C ASP A 1007 -13.69 -17.81 -37.52
N ILE A 1008 -14.09 -16.64 -38.05
CA ILE A 1008 -15.46 -16.47 -38.59
C ILE A 1008 -15.37 -16.16 -40.09
N THR A 1009 -14.65 -17.02 -40.81
CA THR A 1009 -14.72 -17.15 -42.26
C THR A 1009 -14.95 -18.60 -42.63
N GLU A 1010 -15.88 -19.27 -41.94
CA GLU A 1010 -16.47 -20.51 -42.42
C GLU A 1010 -17.53 -20.18 -43.49
N GLN A 1011 -17.21 -20.58 -44.72
CA GLN A 1011 -18.07 -20.92 -45.85
C GLN A 1011 -19.57 -20.60 -45.66
N ILE A 1012 -19.97 -19.37 -45.96
CA ILE A 1012 -21.39 -19.03 -46.18
C ILE A 1012 -21.81 -19.65 -47.52
N THR A 1013 -22.39 -20.84 -47.47
CA THR A 1013 -23.51 -21.10 -48.38
C THR A 1013 -24.54 -20.00 -48.09
N LYS A 1014 -24.87 -19.15 -49.07
CA LYS A 1014 -25.90 -18.11 -48.91
C LYS A 1014 -27.24 -18.81 -48.71
N GLU A 1015 -27.56 -19.12 -47.46
CA GLU A 1015 -28.87 -19.66 -47.08
C GLU A 1015 -29.87 -18.49 -47.03
N ILE A 1016 -30.89 -18.54 -47.88
CA ILE A 1016 -32.00 -17.62 -47.85
C ILE A 1016 -33.00 -18.15 -46.84
N ILE A 1017 -33.06 -17.49 -45.69
CA ILE A 1017 -34.04 -17.80 -44.65
C ILE A 1017 -35.19 -16.81 -44.76
N ILE A 1018 -36.40 -17.28 -45.06
CA ILE A 1018 -37.61 -16.45 -45.17
C ILE A 1018 -38.50 -16.63 -43.93
N GLY A 1019 -38.74 -15.56 -43.20
CA GLY A 1019 -39.74 -15.51 -42.15
C GLY A 1019 -41.16 -15.53 -42.73
N ILE A 1020 -42.00 -16.43 -42.24
CA ILE A 1020 -43.40 -16.57 -42.67
C ILE A 1020 -44.34 -16.65 -41.47
N THR A 1021 -45.60 -16.29 -41.70
CA THR A 1021 -46.63 -16.26 -40.65
C THR A 1021 -46.98 -17.68 -40.15
N THR A 1022 -47.24 -17.86 -38.85
CA THR A 1022 -47.52 -19.19 -38.23
C THR A 1022 -48.99 -19.60 -38.17
N SER A 1023 -49.95 -18.67 -38.27
CA SER A 1023 -51.34 -18.94 -37.89
C SER A 1023 -52.40 -18.12 -38.63
N LYS A 1024 -52.55 -16.82 -38.34
CA LYS A 1024 -53.57 -15.97 -38.97
C LYS A 1024 -53.17 -15.57 -40.40
N TYR A 1025 -54.11 -15.72 -41.34
CA TYR A 1025 -53.98 -15.32 -42.75
C TYR A 1025 -52.82 -15.97 -43.51
N THR A 1026 -52.42 -17.18 -43.10
CA THR A 1026 -51.33 -17.94 -43.75
C THR A 1026 -51.61 -18.19 -45.23
N GLU A 1027 -52.85 -18.49 -45.60
CA GLU A 1027 -53.27 -18.69 -47.00
C GLU A 1027 -52.92 -17.47 -47.89
N LYS A 1028 -52.99 -16.25 -47.35
CA LYS A 1028 -52.70 -15.03 -48.10
C LYS A 1028 -51.20 -14.86 -48.34
N THR A 1029 -50.39 -15.08 -47.31
CA THR A 1029 -48.92 -15.00 -47.43
C THR A 1029 -48.35 -16.16 -48.22
N ASP A 1030 -48.96 -17.34 -48.15
CA ASP A 1030 -48.57 -18.50 -48.93
C ASP A 1030 -48.92 -18.32 -50.41
N ARG A 1031 -50.12 -17.80 -50.72
CA ARG A 1031 -50.49 -17.43 -52.08
C ARG A 1031 -49.58 -16.35 -52.66
N PHE A 1032 -49.20 -15.34 -51.87
CA PHE A 1032 -48.22 -14.35 -52.30
C PHE A 1032 -46.86 -14.99 -52.64
N ALA A 1033 -46.38 -15.91 -51.80
CA ALA A 1033 -45.14 -16.65 -52.07
C ALA A 1033 -45.24 -17.46 -53.38
N GLU A 1034 -46.37 -18.12 -53.61
CA GLU A 1034 -46.58 -18.97 -54.79
C GLU A 1034 -46.74 -18.14 -56.09
N GLU A 1035 -47.64 -17.16 -56.08
CA GLU A 1035 -48.00 -16.36 -57.27
C GLU A 1035 -46.92 -15.34 -57.64
N GLU A 1036 -46.31 -14.67 -56.65
CA GLU A 1036 -45.38 -13.56 -56.89
C GLU A 1036 -43.91 -13.99 -56.84
N LEU A 1037 -43.56 -14.93 -55.96
CA LEU A 1037 -42.16 -15.34 -55.73
C LEU A 1037 -41.80 -16.69 -56.35
N GLY A 1038 -42.78 -17.46 -56.84
CA GLY A 1038 -42.54 -18.80 -57.39
C GLY A 1038 -42.17 -19.83 -56.33
N ILE A 1039 -42.61 -19.63 -55.08
CA ILE A 1039 -42.29 -20.46 -53.92
C ILE A 1039 -43.58 -21.10 -53.39
N LYS A 1040 -43.69 -22.43 -53.44
CA LYS A 1040 -44.82 -23.15 -52.87
C LYS A 1040 -44.50 -23.61 -51.45
N ILE A 1041 -45.26 -23.10 -50.49
CA ILE A 1041 -45.09 -23.38 -49.06
C ILE A 1041 -45.93 -24.60 -48.65
N THR A 1042 -45.31 -25.57 -47.99
CA THR A 1042 -45.96 -26.77 -47.46
C THR A 1042 -45.95 -26.75 -45.92
N ARG A 1043 -47.15 -26.67 -45.32
CA ARG A 1043 -47.35 -26.64 -43.86
C ARG A 1043 -47.82 -28.01 -43.37
N HIS A 1044 -47.16 -28.58 -42.37
CA HIS A 1044 -47.54 -29.86 -41.76
C HIS A 1044 -48.62 -29.64 -40.67
N THR A 1045 -49.60 -30.55 -40.58
CA THR A 1045 -50.77 -30.43 -39.68
C THR A 1045 -50.49 -30.75 -38.21
N ASN A 1046 -49.26 -31.15 -37.86
CA ASN A 1046 -48.86 -31.45 -36.48
C ASN A 1046 -48.23 -30.22 -35.81
N ARG A 1047 -48.29 -30.13 -34.48
CA ARG A 1047 -47.73 -29.03 -33.63
C ARG A 1047 -46.21 -28.75 -33.79
N ASN A 1048 -45.54 -29.38 -34.75
CA ASN A 1048 -44.18 -29.04 -35.16
C ASN A 1048 -44.23 -27.83 -36.10
N PHE A 1049 -43.63 -26.72 -35.67
CA PHE A 1049 -43.48 -25.47 -36.44
C PHE A 1049 -42.58 -25.59 -37.70
N GLN A 1050 -42.30 -26.80 -38.18
CA GLN A 1050 -41.53 -27.02 -39.40
C GLN A 1050 -42.38 -26.69 -40.62
N VAL A 1051 -41.92 -25.71 -41.39
CA VAL A 1051 -42.48 -25.36 -42.69
C VAL A 1051 -41.43 -25.62 -43.75
N ASN A 1052 -41.82 -26.32 -44.80
CA ASN A 1052 -40.98 -26.57 -45.96
C ASN A 1052 -41.50 -25.72 -47.12
N GLY A 1053 -40.66 -25.44 -48.10
CA GLY A 1053 -41.11 -24.85 -49.35
C GLY A 1053 -40.24 -25.28 -50.51
N GLU A 1054 -40.85 -25.33 -51.69
CA GLU A 1054 -40.23 -25.72 -52.95
C GLU A 1054 -40.28 -24.54 -53.93
N ILE A 1055 -39.21 -24.34 -54.70
CA ILE A 1055 -39.21 -23.38 -55.79
C ILE A 1055 -39.91 -24.02 -56.98
N ILE A 1056 -41.05 -23.47 -57.39
CA ILE A 1056 -41.88 -23.97 -58.50
C ILE A 1056 -41.75 -23.14 -59.78
N ASP A 1057 -41.21 -21.92 -59.67
CA ASP A 1057 -40.94 -21.02 -60.81
C ASP A 1057 -39.59 -20.31 -60.59
N GLU A 1058 -38.53 -20.86 -61.20
CA GLU A 1058 -37.16 -20.34 -61.07
C GLU A 1058 -37.01 -18.91 -61.60
N ASN A 1059 -37.81 -18.51 -62.59
CA ASN A 1059 -37.74 -17.15 -63.15
C ASN A 1059 -38.29 -16.12 -62.16
N LYS A 1060 -39.38 -16.43 -61.46
CA LYS A 1060 -39.92 -15.57 -60.39
C LYS A 1060 -39.01 -15.53 -59.17
N PHE A 1061 -38.43 -16.67 -58.78
CA PHE A 1061 -37.54 -16.75 -57.64
C PHE A 1061 -36.25 -15.96 -57.88
N SER A 1062 -35.57 -16.21 -59.00
CA SER A 1062 -34.30 -15.55 -59.34
C SER A 1062 -34.41 -14.03 -59.49
N LYS A 1063 -35.59 -13.52 -59.87
CA LYS A 1063 -35.87 -12.08 -59.96
C LYS A 1063 -35.62 -11.34 -58.63
N TYR A 1064 -35.93 -11.95 -57.49
CA TYR A 1064 -35.81 -11.31 -56.18
C TYR A 1064 -34.64 -11.83 -55.36
N PHE A 1065 -34.20 -13.06 -55.60
CA PHE A 1065 -33.20 -13.75 -54.79
C PHE A 1065 -31.86 -14.02 -55.50
N GLY A 1066 -31.79 -13.85 -56.83
CA GLY A 1066 -30.58 -14.07 -57.64
C GLY A 1066 -30.46 -15.48 -58.26
N ASN A 1067 -29.50 -15.65 -59.18
CA ASN A 1067 -29.20 -16.90 -59.88
C ASN A 1067 -27.85 -17.47 -59.38
N GLU A 1068 -27.86 -18.24 -58.30
CA GLU A 1068 -26.67 -18.99 -57.84
C GLU A 1068 -27.04 -20.47 -57.64
N SER A 1069 -26.30 -21.38 -58.28
CA SER A 1069 -26.60 -22.81 -58.36
C SER A 1069 -26.51 -23.60 -57.04
N ASN A 1070 -26.28 -22.94 -55.90
CA ASN A 1070 -26.08 -23.54 -54.57
C ASN A 1070 -26.83 -22.80 -53.44
N MET A 1071 -27.86 -21.99 -53.73
CA MET A 1071 -28.65 -21.32 -52.69
C MET A 1071 -29.56 -22.31 -51.96
N LYS A 1072 -29.47 -22.33 -50.62
CA LYS A 1072 -30.35 -23.13 -49.76
C LYS A 1072 -31.50 -22.26 -49.28
N LEU A 1073 -32.75 -22.68 -49.51
CA LEU A 1073 -33.95 -21.98 -49.05
C LEU A 1073 -34.48 -22.64 -47.78
N SER A 1074 -34.70 -21.86 -46.72
CA SER A 1074 -35.32 -22.33 -45.49
C SER A 1074 -36.34 -21.32 -44.96
N PHE A 1075 -37.28 -21.81 -44.15
CA PHE A 1075 -38.38 -21.00 -43.63
C PHE A 1075 -38.35 -20.93 -42.11
N HIS A 1076 -38.59 -19.74 -41.57
CA HIS A 1076 -38.76 -19.53 -40.14
C HIS A 1076 -40.19 -19.09 -39.85
N SER A 1077 -41.01 -20.01 -39.37
CA SER A 1077 -42.39 -19.72 -38.99
C SER A 1077 -42.39 -18.91 -37.69
N SER A 1078 -42.90 -17.67 -37.71
CA SER A 1078 -43.12 -16.86 -36.50
C SER A 1078 -44.40 -16.03 -36.57
N LYS A 1079 -44.78 -15.36 -35.47
CA LYS A 1079 -45.89 -14.40 -35.52
C LYS A 1079 -45.47 -13.18 -36.34
N PRO A 1080 -46.39 -12.52 -37.07
CA PRO A 1080 -46.07 -11.37 -37.93
C PRO A 1080 -45.18 -10.30 -37.31
N LYS A 1081 -45.43 -9.94 -36.05
CA LYS A 1081 -44.65 -8.92 -35.32
C LYS A 1081 -43.25 -9.35 -34.89
N ASP A 1082 -43.07 -10.65 -34.61
CA ASP A 1082 -41.78 -11.20 -34.19
C ASP A 1082 -40.83 -11.35 -35.40
N MET A 1083 -41.39 -11.48 -36.61
CA MET A 1083 -40.63 -11.57 -37.86
C MET A 1083 -39.76 -10.33 -38.11
N ILE A 1084 -40.20 -9.15 -37.69
CA ILE A 1084 -39.40 -7.93 -37.82
C ILE A 1084 -38.16 -7.98 -36.93
N TRP A 1085 -38.23 -8.57 -35.74
CA TRP A 1085 -37.06 -8.77 -34.89
C TRP A 1085 -36.10 -9.81 -35.48
N LEU A 1086 -36.64 -10.91 -36.02
CA LEU A 1086 -35.83 -11.90 -36.73
C LEU A 1086 -35.09 -11.26 -37.92
N LEU A 1087 -35.73 -10.33 -38.62
CA LEU A 1087 -35.12 -9.58 -39.72
C LEU A 1087 -34.06 -8.61 -39.20
N ALA A 1088 -34.34 -7.81 -38.16
CA ALA A 1088 -33.39 -6.88 -37.54
C ALA A 1088 -32.14 -7.58 -36.98
N SER A 1089 -32.32 -8.75 -36.39
CA SER A 1089 -31.25 -9.57 -35.80
C SER A 1089 -30.51 -10.42 -36.84
N LYS A 1090 -30.86 -10.30 -38.13
CA LYS A 1090 -30.31 -11.07 -39.25
C LYS A 1090 -30.44 -12.60 -39.06
N ARG A 1091 -31.42 -13.04 -38.25
CA ARG A 1091 -31.79 -14.45 -38.07
C ARG A 1091 -32.61 -14.98 -39.24
N VAL A 1092 -33.31 -14.09 -39.94
CA VAL A 1092 -33.88 -14.33 -41.26
C VAL A 1092 -33.34 -13.30 -42.24
N THR A 1093 -33.24 -13.68 -43.51
CA THR A 1093 -32.78 -12.79 -44.58
C THR A 1093 -33.92 -11.92 -45.12
N HIS A 1094 -35.13 -12.47 -45.15
CA HIS A 1094 -36.33 -11.87 -45.72
C HIS A 1094 -37.54 -12.26 -44.87
N ILE A 1095 -38.64 -11.51 -44.98
CA ILE A 1095 -39.94 -11.87 -44.39
C ILE A 1095 -41.06 -11.63 -45.39
N ILE A 1096 -42.11 -12.47 -45.34
CA ILE A 1096 -43.36 -12.25 -46.06
C ILE A 1096 -44.43 -11.86 -45.04
N SER A 1097 -44.89 -10.62 -45.11
CA SER A 1097 -45.82 -10.07 -44.11
C SER A 1097 -46.75 -9.01 -44.71
N PHE A 1098 -47.63 -8.47 -43.87
CA PHE A 1098 -48.52 -7.37 -44.22
C PHE A 1098 -47.84 -6.03 -43.91
N GLU A 1099 -48.02 -5.04 -44.78
CA GLU A 1099 -47.41 -3.72 -44.65
C GLU A 1099 -47.70 -3.03 -43.30
N PRO A 1100 -48.92 -3.11 -42.71
CA PRO A 1100 -49.16 -2.55 -41.39
C PRO A 1100 -48.24 -3.09 -40.29
N VAL A 1101 -47.83 -4.36 -40.38
CA VAL A 1101 -46.96 -5.02 -39.40
C VAL A 1101 -45.56 -4.42 -39.44
N VAL A 1102 -45.02 -4.21 -40.64
CA VAL A 1102 -43.64 -3.74 -40.83
C VAL A 1102 -43.52 -2.22 -40.64
N LYS A 1103 -44.57 -1.44 -40.96
CA LYS A 1103 -44.62 0.02 -40.82
C LYS A 1103 -44.41 0.56 -39.40
N ASN A 1104 -44.55 -0.28 -38.38
CA ASN A 1104 -44.18 0.06 -37.01
C ASN A 1104 -42.66 0.25 -36.82
N TYR A 1105 -41.84 -0.28 -37.73
CA TYR A 1105 -40.38 -0.33 -37.61
C TYR A 1105 -39.68 0.12 -38.91
N PRO A 1106 -39.88 1.37 -39.37
CA PRO A 1106 -39.41 1.84 -40.68
C PRO A 1106 -37.88 1.84 -40.86
N LYS A 1107 -37.11 1.68 -39.79
CA LYS A 1107 -35.64 1.61 -39.83
C LYS A 1107 -35.09 0.18 -39.99
N VAL A 1108 -35.94 -0.85 -39.98
CA VAL A 1108 -35.51 -2.26 -39.94
C VAL A 1108 -35.60 -2.94 -41.31
N TYR A 1109 -36.55 -2.54 -42.15
CA TYR A 1109 -36.87 -3.25 -43.39
C TYR A 1109 -36.73 -2.39 -44.65
N SER A 1110 -36.38 -3.03 -45.77
CA SER A 1110 -36.54 -2.51 -47.12
C SER A 1110 -37.68 -3.24 -47.83
N VAL A 1111 -38.47 -2.50 -48.63
CA VAL A 1111 -39.53 -3.11 -49.46
C VAL A 1111 -38.89 -3.68 -50.71
N ILE A 1112 -39.03 -4.99 -50.93
CA ILE A 1112 -38.51 -5.65 -52.14
C ILE A 1112 -39.62 -5.81 -53.17
N HIS A 1113 -40.78 -6.32 -52.76
CA HIS A 1113 -41.95 -6.47 -53.62
C HIS A 1113 -43.22 -6.44 -52.79
N GLN A 1114 -44.30 -5.87 -53.32
CA GLN A 1114 -45.58 -5.84 -52.64
C GLN A 1114 -46.76 -5.75 -53.62
N ILE A 1115 -47.87 -6.39 -53.25
CA ILE A 1115 -49.16 -6.31 -53.97
C ILE A 1115 -50.25 -5.84 -53.02
N ILE A 1116 -51.31 -5.25 -53.56
CA ILE A 1116 -52.48 -4.82 -52.79
C ILE A 1116 -53.37 -6.04 -52.54
N ASP A 1117 -53.75 -6.28 -51.28
CA ASP A 1117 -54.81 -7.23 -50.93
C ASP A 1117 -56.17 -6.49 -50.84
N PRO A 1118 -57.15 -6.84 -51.70
CA PRO A 1118 -58.47 -6.18 -51.71
C PRO A 1118 -59.42 -6.71 -50.63
N THR A 1119 -59.03 -7.71 -49.84
CA THR A 1119 -59.94 -8.44 -48.94
C THR A 1119 -59.80 -8.04 -47.47
N ILE A 1120 -58.62 -7.59 -47.04
CA ILE A 1120 -58.35 -7.23 -45.63
C ILE A 1120 -58.33 -5.72 -45.38
N CYS A 1121 -58.71 -5.31 -44.17
CA CYS A 1121 -58.57 -3.94 -43.67
C CYS A 1121 -57.96 -3.94 -42.25
N LEU A 1122 -57.44 -2.79 -41.80
CA LEU A 1122 -57.00 -2.58 -40.41
C LEU A 1122 -58.11 -1.81 -39.71
N ALA A 1123 -58.62 -2.33 -38.60
CA ALA A 1123 -59.78 -1.78 -37.90
C ALA A 1123 -59.56 -1.67 -36.40
N LEU A 1124 -60.27 -0.73 -35.76
CA LEU A 1124 -60.47 -0.69 -34.31
C LEU A 1124 -61.73 -1.48 -33.98
N LEU A 1125 -61.58 -2.43 -33.07
CA LEU A 1125 -62.62 -3.28 -32.54
C LEU A 1125 -63.05 -2.81 -31.15
N CYS A 1126 -64.32 -2.98 -30.85
CA CYS A 1126 -64.89 -2.84 -29.51
C CYS A 1126 -65.67 -4.11 -29.15
N ARG A 1127 -66.06 -4.26 -27.89
CA ARG A 1127 -67.03 -5.30 -27.49
C ARG A 1127 -68.40 -4.96 -28.05
N LYS A 1128 -69.14 -5.97 -28.48
CA LYS A 1128 -70.47 -5.79 -29.10
C LYS A 1128 -71.40 -4.97 -28.20
N GLY A 1129 -71.94 -3.87 -28.74
CA GLY A 1129 -72.83 -2.95 -28.02
C GLY A 1129 -72.14 -1.93 -27.11
N ALA A 1130 -70.80 -1.85 -27.13
CA ALA A 1130 -70.06 -0.84 -26.38
C ALA A 1130 -70.29 0.56 -26.98
N ILE A 1131 -70.64 1.52 -26.12
CA ILE A 1131 -70.76 2.94 -26.50
C ILE A 1131 -69.37 3.56 -26.43
N ILE A 1132 -68.85 4.03 -27.56
CA ILE A 1132 -67.53 4.66 -27.69
C ILE A 1132 -67.74 6.13 -28.08
N GLU A 1133 -67.51 7.03 -27.13
CA GLU A 1133 -67.68 8.48 -27.27
C GLU A 1133 -66.32 9.19 -27.02
N PRO A 1134 -65.45 9.31 -28.04
CA PRO A 1134 -64.12 9.91 -27.89
C PRO A 1134 -64.12 11.34 -27.33
N GLU A 1135 -65.18 12.11 -27.59
CA GLU A 1135 -65.40 13.44 -27.05
C GLU A 1135 -65.55 13.51 -25.53
N LYS A 1136 -65.84 12.39 -24.85
CA LYS A 1136 -65.93 12.30 -23.39
C LYS A 1136 -64.62 11.85 -22.73
N TRP A 1137 -63.60 11.51 -23.50
CA TRP A 1137 -62.31 11.09 -22.96
C TRP A 1137 -61.58 12.30 -22.36
N THR A 1138 -60.97 12.15 -21.17
CA THR A 1138 -60.33 13.25 -20.44
C THR A 1138 -58.89 12.89 -20.04
N CYS A 1139 -58.09 13.90 -19.67
CA CYS A 1139 -56.74 13.69 -19.18
C CYS A 1139 -56.69 12.93 -17.85
N ASP A 1140 -57.72 13.09 -17.00
CA ASP A 1140 -57.81 12.47 -15.68
C ASP A 1140 -58.31 11.01 -15.75
N ASN A 1141 -59.00 10.64 -16.83
CA ASN A 1141 -59.49 9.29 -17.06
C ASN A 1141 -59.28 8.89 -18.53
N LYS A 1142 -58.04 8.48 -18.83
CA LYS A 1142 -57.62 8.13 -20.19
C LYS A 1142 -58.22 6.81 -20.64
N SER A 1143 -58.70 6.76 -21.88
CA SER A 1143 -59.16 5.53 -22.50
C SER A 1143 -57.99 4.63 -22.89
N LEU A 1144 -57.97 3.39 -22.41
CA LEU A 1144 -56.92 2.41 -22.70
C LEU A 1144 -57.24 1.59 -23.94
N ILE A 1145 -56.29 1.52 -24.87
CA ILE A 1145 -56.46 0.88 -26.16
C ILE A 1145 -55.31 -0.10 -26.39
N ALA A 1146 -55.60 -1.38 -26.56
CA ALA A 1146 -54.60 -2.39 -26.85
C ALA A 1146 -54.22 -2.33 -28.34
N SER A 1147 -52.96 -2.01 -28.66
CA SER A 1147 -52.54 -1.81 -30.05
C SER A 1147 -51.33 -2.64 -30.47
N GLU A 1148 -51.47 -3.39 -31.57
CA GLU A 1148 -50.37 -4.04 -32.30
C GLU A 1148 -49.77 -3.11 -33.38
N HIS A 1149 -50.55 -2.17 -33.93
CA HIS A 1149 -50.22 -1.25 -35.01
C HIS A 1149 -50.27 0.22 -34.55
N VAL A 1150 -49.53 0.52 -33.49
CA VAL A 1150 -49.55 1.81 -32.78
C VAL A 1150 -49.38 3.00 -33.73
N CYS A 1151 -48.46 2.91 -34.70
CA CYS A 1151 -48.18 4.00 -35.63
C CYS A 1151 -49.42 4.37 -36.47
N GLN A 1152 -50.17 3.37 -36.93
CA GLN A 1152 -51.36 3.53 -37.75
C GLN A 1152 -52.55 4.02 -36.92
N VAL A 1153 -52.71 3.51 -35.69
CA VAL A 1153 -53.76 3.97 -34.78
C VAL A 1153 -53.54 5.42 -34.39
N THR A 1154 -52.30 5.81 -34.06
CA THR A 1154 -51.95 7.20 -33.74
C THR A 1154 -52.26 8.12 -34.91
N LYS A 1155 -51.80 7.80 -36.13
CA LYS A 1155 -52.08 8.60 -37.33
C LYS A 1155 -53.58 8.73 -37.62
N PHE A 1156 -54.34 7.66 -37.42
CA PHE A 1156 -55.79 7.72 -37.60
C PHE A 1156 -56.45 8.65 -36.58
N PHE A 1157 -56.07 8.58 -35.31
CA PHE A 1157 -56.60 9.47 -34.27
C PHE A 1157 -56.21 10.94 -34.47
N GLU A 1158 -55.00 11.21 -34.97
CA GLU A 1158 -54.60 12.54 -35.42
C GLU A 1158 -55.50 13.02 -36.57
N GLN A 1159 -55.77 12.18 -37.57
CA GLN A 1159 -56.64 12.53 -38.71
C GLN A 1159 -58.09 12.83 -38.31
N VAL A 1160 -58.61 12.16 -37.27
CA VAL A 1160 -59.96 12.40 -36.76
C VAL A 1160 -60.02 13.40 -35.58
N ASN A 1161 -58.92 14.13 -35.32
CA ASN A 1161 -58.80 15.15 -34.27
C ASN A 1161 -59.12 14.66 -32.84
N ILE A 1162 -58.76 13.42 -32.49
CA ILE A 1162 -58.83 12.92 -31.10
C ILE A 1162 -57.58 13.39 -30.34
N ASN A 1163 -57.78 14.04 -29.19
CA ASN A 1163 -56.69 14.58 -28.39
C ASN A 1163 -55.80 13.47 -27.79
N HIS A 1164 -54.50 13.46 -28.14
CA HIS A 1164 -53.53 12.47 -27.66
C HIS A 1164 -53.35 12.40 -26.14
N HIS A 1165 -53.77 13.42 -25.39
CA HIS A 1165 -53.74 13.40 -23.92
C HIS A 1165 -54.89 12.61 -23.28
N THR A 1166 -55.94 12.26 -24.04
CA THR A 1166 -57.17 11.65 -23.49
C THR A 1166 -57.24 10.13 -23.67
N TYR A 1167 -56.25 9.52 -24.32
CA TYR A 1167 -56.14 8.06 -24.48
C TYR A 1167 -54.71 7.58 -24.24
N HIS A 1168 -54.56 6.27 -24.05
CA HIS A 1168 -53.26 5.60 -23.98
C HIS A 1168 -53.27 4.36 -24.88
N LEU A 1169 -52.29 4.26 -25.77
CA LEU A 1169 -52.08 3.11 -26.64
C LEU A 1169 -51.10 2.15 -25.96
N ASP A 1170 -51.64 1.11 -25.32
CA ASP A 1170 -50.84 0.03 -24.75
C ASP A 1170 -50.39 -0.89 -25.88
N LYS A 1171 -49.08 -0.89 -26.16
CA LYS A 1171 -48.48 -1.81 -27.13
C LYS A 1171 -48.47 -3.23 -26.56
N VAL A 1172 -49.17 -4.16 -27.19
CA VAL A 1172 -49.35 -5.52 -26.65
C VAL A 1172 -48.54 -6.61 -27.37
N THR A 1173 -47.96 -7.53 -26.59
CA THR A 1173 -47.12 -8.64 -27.07
C THR A 1173 -47.93 -9.89 -27.49
N GLY A 1174 -49.19 -10.02 -27.04
CA GLY A 1174 -50.18 -11.00 -27.51
C GLY A 1174 -51.13 -10.43 -28.57
N SER A 1175 -52.22 -11.15 -28.92
CA SER A 1175 -53.22 -10.62 -29.85
C SER A 1175 -54.01 -9.50 -29.18
N SER A 1176 -54.03 -8.29 -29.74
CA SER A 1176 -54.80 -7.14 -29.23
C SER A 1176 -56.29 -7.47 -29.06
N GLU A 1177 -56.88 -8.19 -30.01
CA GLU A 1177 -58.24 -8.74 -29.91
C GLU A 1177 -58.41 -9.63 -28.67
N GLY A 1178 -57.41 -10.46 -28.37
CA GLY A 1178 -57.37 -11.33 -27.19
C GLY A 1178 -57.27 -10.57 -25.87
N PHE A 1179 -56.57 -9.43 -25.83
CA PHE A 1179 -56.54 -8.57 -24.65
C PHE A 1179 -57.88 -7.84 -24.43
N LEU A 1180 -58.55 -7.45 -25.52
CA LEU A 1180 -59.88 -6.86 -25.46
C LEU A 1180 -60.93 -7.90 -25.04
N SER A 1181 -60.84 -9.15 -25.51
CA SER A 1181 -61.79 -10.19 -25.16
C SER A 1181 -61.60 -10.76 -23.75
N ASN A 1182 -60.35 -10.94 -23.29
CA ASN A 1182 -60.06 -11.61 -22.03
C ASN A 1182 -59.95 -10.68 -20.81
N THR A 1183 -59.88 -9.36 -21.00
CA THR A 1183 -59.75 -8.39 -19.91
C THR A 1183 -60.83 -7.33 -20.05
N SER A 1184 -61.27 -6.69 -18.96
CA SER A 1184 -62.12 -5.49 -19.01
C SER A 1184 -61.32 -4.18 -19.11
N LYS A 1185 -59.98 -4.25 -19.03
CA LYS A 1185 -59.07 -3.09 -18.95
C LYS A 1185 -59.14 -2.22 -20.21
N TYR A 1186 -59.20 -2.85 -21.38
CA TYR A 1186 -59.15 -2.14 -22.66
C TYR A 1186 -60.54 -1.78 -23.20
N LEU A 1187 -60.66 -0.57 -23.74
CA LEU A 1187 -61.86 -0.06 -24.38
C LEU A 1187 -61.92 -0.46 -25.87
N LEU A 1188 -60.77 -0.38 -26.55
CA LEU A 1188 -60.62 -0.71 -27.97
C LEU A 1188 -59.38 -1.59 -28.18
N ALA A 1189 -59.35 -2.30 -29.32
CA ALA A 1189 -58.17 -2.98 -29.83
C ALA A 1189 -58.07 -2.86 -31.35
N ASP A 1190 -56.88 -2.80 -31.92
CA ASP A 1190 -56.70 -2.78 -33.38
C ASP A 1190 -56.45 -4.19 -33.96
N ALA A 1191 -56.94 -4.49 -35.15
CA ALA A 1191 -56.69 -5.77 -35.79
C ALA A 1191 -56.80 -5.71 -37.31
N ILE A 1192 -56.01 -6.53 -37.99
CA ILE A 1192 -56.21 -6.82 -39.42
C ILE A 1192 -57.37 -7.80 -39.53
N VAL A 1193 -58.42 -7.44 -40.27
CA VAL A 1193 -59.66 -8.20 -40.40
C VAL A 1193 -60.02 -8.45 -41.87
N GLU A 1194 -60.35 -9.69 -42.21
CA GLU A 1194 -60.79 -10.10 -43.55
C GLU A 1194 -62.32 -10.06 -43.68
N SER A 1195 -63.04 -10.88 -42.89
CA SER A 1195 -64.48 -11.12 -43.03
C SER A 1195 -65.31 -10.84 -41.76
N GLY A 1196 -64.72 -10.24 -40.72
CA GLY A 1196 -65.39 -9.96 -39.43
C GLY A 1196 -65.73 -11.22 -38.61
N LYS A 1197 -65.56 -12.42 -39.17
CA LYS A 1197 -65.89 -13.71 -38.54
C LYS A 1197 -65.10 -13.94 -37.24
N THR A 1198 -63.81 -13.64 -37.22
CA THR A 1198 -62.95 -13.75 -36.02
C THR A 1198 -63.33 -12.74 -34.92
N ALA A 1199 -63.80 -11.55 -35.29
CA ALA A 1199 -64.33 -10.58 -34.34
C ALA A 1199 -65.67 -11.07 -33.75
N GLN A 1200 -66.56 -11.59 -34.60
CA GLN A 1200 -67.84 -12.17 -34.17
C GLN A 1200 -67.67 -13.38 -33.24
N GLU A 1201 -66.72 -14.27 -33.52
CA GLU A 1201 -66.38 -15.43 -32.69
C GLU A 1201 -65.88 -15.02 -31.29
N ASN A 1202 -65.33 -13.82 -31.14
CA ASN A 1202 -64.86 -13.25 -29.87
C ASN A 1202 -65.84 -12.22 -29.25
N ASN A 1203 -67.08 -12.13 -29.77
CA ASN A 1203 -68.10 -11.14 -29.36
C ASN A 1203 -67.63 -9.67 -29.47
N LEU A 1204 -66.81 -9.39 -30.47
CA LEU A 1204 -66.30 -8.07 -30.84
C LEU A 1204 -66.98 -7.57 -32.13
N GLU A 1205 -67.02 -6.26 -32.32
CA GLU A 1205 -67.48 -5.61 -33.55
C GLU A 1205 -66.52 -4.51 -34.01
N ILE A 1206 -66.55 -4.19 -35.31
CA ILE A 1206 -65.73 -3.11 -35.87
C ILE A 1206 -66.35 -1.77 -35.49
N TRP A 1207 -65.62 -0.96 -34.73
CA TRP A 1207 -66.01 0.41 -34.42
C TRP A 1207 -65.63 1.37 -35.55
N LYS A 1208 -64.37 1.34 -35.98
CA LYS A 1208 -63.84 2.19 -37.06
C LYS A 1208 -62.82 1.44 -37.91
N ILE A 1209 -62.77 1.76 -39.20
CA ILE A 1209 -61.74 1.26 -40.11
C ILE A 1209 -60.60 2.29 -40.14
N ILE A 1210 -59.39 1.84 -39.82
CA ILE A 1210 -58.16 2.64 -39.82
C ILE A 1210 -57.55 2.68 -41.22
N VAL A 1211 -57.41 1.51 -41.86
CA VAL A 1211 -56.95 1.38 -43.25
C VAL A 1211 -57.99 0.57 -44.01
N PRO A 1212 -58.66 1.13 -45.04
CA PRO A 1212 -59.72 0.45 -45.77
C PRO A 1212 -59.20 -0.70 -46.63
N ARG A 1213 -60.14 -1.58 -47.03
CA ARG A 1213 -59.86 -2.67 -47.98
C ARG A 1213 -59.34 -2.11 -49.29
N GLY A 1214 -58.39 -2.79 -49.91
CA GLY A 1214 -57.72 -2.32 -51.13
C GLY A 1214 -56.61 -1.29 -50.89
N GLN A 1215 -56.21 -1.05 -49.63
CA GLN A 1215 -55.05 -0.21 -49.28
C GLN A 1215 -53.99 -0.94 -48.45
N ILE A 1216 -54.23 -2.21 -48.07
CA ILE A 1216 -53.23 -3.02 -47.36
C ILE A 1216 -52.39 -3.77 -48.38
N HIS A 1217 -51.07 -3.66 -48.22
CA HIS A 1217 -50.13 -4.41 -49.04
C HIS A 1217 -49.67 -5.70 -48.34
N ILE A 1218 -49.53 -6.78 -49.10
CA ILE A 1218 -48.76 -7.98 -48.72
C ILE A 1218 -47.45 -7.89 -49.47
N GLY A 1219 -46.33 -8.10 -48.79
CA GLY A 1219 -45.02 -7.91 -49.40
C GLY A 1219 -43.92 -8.81 -48.88
N LEU A 1220 -42.87 -8.88 -49.70
CA LEU A 1220 -41.56 -9.37 -49.36
C LEU A 1220 -40.72 -8.20 -48.86
N TYR A 1221 -40.19 -8.34 -47.65
CA TYR A 1221 -39.35 -7.32 -47.00
C TYR A 1221 -38.00 -7.90 -46.65
N GLY A 1222 -36.92 -7.17 -46.96
CA GLY A 1222 -35.54 -7.53 -46.62
C GLY A 1222 -35.01 -6.66 -45.48
N CYS A 1223 -33.89 -7.03 -44.87
CA CYS A 1223 -33.23 -6.19 -43.87
C CYS A 1223 -32.73 -4.89 -44.52
N LEU A 1224 -32.90 -3.74 -43.86
CA LEU A 1224 -32.16 -2.52 -44.20
C LEU A 1224 -30.67 -2.74 -43.86
N ASN A 1225 -29.77 -2.41 -44.81
CA ASN A 1225 -28.33 -2.55 -44.61
C ASN A 1225 -27.78 -1.57 -43.58
#